data_AF-A0A2E3FKG4-F1
#
_entry.id   AF-A0A2E3FKG4-F1
#
_cell.length_a   1.000
_cell.length_b   1.000
_cell.length_c   1.000
_cell.angle_alpha   90.00
_cell.angle_beta   90.00
_cell.angle_gamma   90.00
#
_symmetry.space_group_name_H-M   'P 1'
#
loop_
_entity.id
_entity.type
_entity.pdbx_description
1 polymer ?
#
loop_
_entity_poly.entity_id
_entity_poly.type
_entity_poly.pdbx_seq_one_letter_code
_entity_poly.pdbx_strand_id
1 'polypeptide(L)'
;CLTQGSAAFGQSGFVVPASGANCGKVTRSAVCDPPCDDGAVLIYDYFPSQLSFDIQSSDVWFSYLYDTGSNAGIIGTPAFHLEDEESTDDNGDTFSNTNCFPCSNFTCTPASTGCAYTVESDIDYTGDPDCPHPTLFGIGTNSNKIVFEYDSLSTTLPNGVLDLSASYDGVTYSDAWNEGEGIGIIYDSTQNTWQAGDEAAGTFNIYELNSGSKQGLKLNVKVEPIIDESGSTVAFTGTRWQIQEIISPGVNYAVDDVFSLTHDHTHPDNSTTTFTLNIKITAVGAIQGQSGTISDVLRSGDTINGHQVTQVVHGPSIDSDYDTSKGLFPYHFAYLDGNGSNFAKDTSYTSSRAHQITVRAGKGVVDRGFFGGLYEFSEKSIQYTIGTLDRNAPDIYNVLKQPSCTATVTNGRVVSVAVDTNGGGSGWDKLGRIPELSITSPYSASGVPAEVEGTFVNGVLTAVTVTNQGSGYSSTNLPQVSVTNIHKIVTSVSPINVFNENNARDATDLIDAFPDLGDAFPTYTADDQQRDRDALIASRSFPPAERAQVSSGDTLNMKMDPNSRRVEQKPQIGFESSELTVSEQERRPKTDYSKLNEVDFGSSSEAQEFKRAIIDQNKREVEGHSAQFARMTQDEPQYETYDNVYIETVQGPFSELPYASTYTKYFMRQYRPDPRINTNISVTLSVNVAQTGTSHFSCPQPAASTRSGSTFSFLGGVQGPGCQNWSATGNMIMDNDLTSATRTLSRATAAYGNPYVVT
;
A
#
# COMPACT_ATOMS: atom_id res chain seq x y z
N CYS A 1 -36.76 9.13 14.26
CA CYS A 1 -36.93 10.34 13.46
C CYS A 1 -36.57 11.58 14.28
N LEU A 2 -35.28 11.87 14.41
CA LEU A 2 -34.79 13.20 14.77
C LEU A 2 -34.15 13.74 13.50
N THR A 3 -34.83 14.66 12.83
CA THR A 3 -34.29 15.32 11.64
C THR A 3 -33.10 16.18 12.04
N GLN A 4 -32.02 16.07 11.27
CA GLN A 4 -30.86 16.96 11.27
C GLN A 4 -31.29 18.41 11.49
N GLY A 5 -30.78 19.02 12.55
CA GLY A 5 -31.00 20.41 12.86
C GLY A 5 -29.95 20.84 13.87
N SER A 6 -29.09 21.76 13.44
CA SER A 6 -28.34 22.62 14.35
C SER A 6 -29.35 23.31 15.29
N ALA A 7 -29.57 22.75 16.47
CA ALA A 7 -30.32 23.43 17.51
C ALA A 7 -29.36 24.43 18.19
N ALA A 8 -29.31 25.65 17.66
CA ALA A 8 -28.87 26.77 18.48
C ALA A 8 -29.93 26.94 19.58
N PHE A 9 -29.56 26.65 20.83
CA PHE A 9 -30.45 26.86 21.98
C PHE A 9 -30.70 28.37 22.13
N GLY A 10 -31.95 28.77 21.81
CA GLY A 10 -32.35 30.16 21.61
C GLY A 10 -33.57 30.33 20.68
N GLN A 11 -34.03 29.27 20.01
CA GLN A 11 -35.34 29.30 19.33
C GLN A 11 -36.51 29.12 20.30
N SER A 12 -37.63 29.78 19.96
CA SER A 12 -38.89 29.83 20.70
C SER A 12 -39.43 28.45 21.09
N GLY A 13 -39.80 28.27 22.36
CA GLY A 13 -40.45 27.04 22.84
C GLY A 13 -40.01 26.57 24.23
N PHE A 14 -39.00 27.22 24.82
CA PHE A 14 -38.60 26.96 26.20
C PHE A 14 -39.29 27.91 27.18
N VAL A 15 -39.97 27.35 28.18
CA VAL A 15 -40.64 28.12 29.25
C VAL A 15 -40.02 27.74 30.59
N VAL A 16 -39.76 28.73 31.45
CA VAL A 16 -39.30 28.48 32.82
C VAL A 16 -40.51 28.10 33.68
N PRO A 17 -40.53 26.93 34.32
CA PRO A 17 -41.69 26.47 35.09
C PRO A 17 -41.84 27.26 36.38
N ALA A 18 -43.09 27.47 36.80
CA ALA A 18 -43.48 28.27 37.95
C ALA A 18 -43.55 27.49 39.28
N SER A 19 -43.03 26.25 39.34
CA SER A 19 -42.97 25.46 40.58
C SER A 19 -41.56 25.42 41.15
N GLY A 20 -41.43 25.56 42.48
CA GLY A 20 -40.14 25.57 43.17
C GLY A 20 -39.26 24.33 42.88
N ALA A 21 -39.86 23.18 42.60
CA ALA A 21 -39.15 21.93 42.31
C ALA A 21 -38.37 21.93 40.98
N ASN A 22 -38.76 22.78 40.01
CA ASN A 22 -38.14 22.86 38.69
C ASN A 22 -37.51 24.24 38.43
N CYS A 23 -37.25 25.01 39.49
CA CYS A 23 -36.89 26.41 39.38
C CYS A 23 -35.60 26.64 38.60
N GLY A 24 -35.65 27.40 37.49
CA GLY A 24 -34.46 27.62 36.65
C GLY A 24 -34.13 26.45 35.71
N LYS A 25 -34.87 25.34 35.75
CA LYS A 25 -34.80 24.28 34.73
C LYS A 25 -35.46 24.75 33.45
N VAL A 26 -35.07 24.11 32.35
CA VAL A 26 -35.58 24.39 31.02
C VAL A 26 -36.65 23.36 30.68
N THR A 27 -37.78 23.80 30.12
CA THR A 27 -38.88 22.90 29.75
C THR A 27 -39.29 23.05 28.30
N ARG A 28 -39.66 21.94 27.65
CA ARG A 28 -40.12 21.89 26.25
C ARG A 28 -41.40 21.09 26.15
N SER A 29 -42.39 21.54 25.37
CA SER A 29 -43.58 20.75 25.09
C SER A 29 -43.21 19.39 24.49
N ALA A 30 -43.72 18.31 25.06
CA ALA A 30 -43.52 16.96 24.55
C ALA A 30 -44.38 16.74 23.29
N VAL A 31 -43.83 16.05 22.30
CA VAL A 31 -44.57 15.56 21.14
C VAL A 31 -44.53 14.03 21.23
N CYS A 32 -45.67 13.41 21.56
CA CYS A 32 -45.82 11.95 21.62
C CYS A 32 -46.66 11.46 20.44
N ASP A 33 -46.42 10.22 20.01
CA ASP A 33 -47.33 9.47 19.14
C ASP A 33 -47.66 8.12 19.83
N PRO A 34 -48.92 7.87 20.25
CA PRO A 34 -50.10 8.75 20.12
C PRO A 34 -49.97 10.06 20.92
N PRO A 35 -50.77 11.11 20.61
CA PRO A 35 -50.68 12.42 21.25
C PRO A 35 -50.73 12.29 22.77
N CYS A 36 -49.77 12.91 23.47
CA CYS A 36 -49.85 12.99 24.92
C CYS A 36 -51.10 13.80 25.31
N ASP A 37 -51.76 13.46 26.43
CA ASP A 37 -52.84 14.28 26.99
C ASP A 37 -52.36 15.74 27.17
N ASP A 38 -53.26 16.70 26.94
CA ASP A 38 -53.00 18.15 26.90
C ASP A 38 -51.94 18.61 27.92
N GLY A 39 -50.78 19.07 27.43
CA GLY A 39 -49.79 19.78 28.24
C GLY A 39 -48.61 18.97 28.77
N ALA A 40 -48.31 17.78 28.25
CA ALA A 40 -47.07 17.08 28.62
C ALA A 40 -45.81 17.92 28.29
N VAL A 41 -44.91 18.08 29.26
CA VAL A 41 -43.69 18.88 29.13
C VAL A 41 -42.48 18.04 29.53
N LEU A 42 -41.44 18.06 28.69
CA LEU A 42 -40.12 17.53 29.02
C LEU A 42 -39.39 18.57 29.87
N ILE A 43 -38.94 18.18 31.06
CA ILE A 43 -38.16 19.02 31.96
C ILE A 43 -36.71 18.51 31.91
N TYR A 44 -35.80 19.36 31.47
CA TYR A 44 -34.39 19.04 31.42
C TYR A 44 -33.71 19.43 32.73
N ASP A 45 -32.82 18.58 33.23
CA ASP A 45 -31.97 18.94 34.37
C ASP A 45 -30.92 19.98 33.97
N TYR A 46 -30.28 20.66 34.92
CA TYR A 46 -29.32 21.72 34.57
C TYR A 46 -28.02 21.19 33.96
N PHE A 47 -27.64 19.96 34.35
CA PHE A 47 -26.36 19.37 34.03
C PHE A 47 -26.57 18.17 33.11
N PRO A 48 -25.87 18.10 31.98
CA PRO A 48 -25.89 16.92 31.13
C PRO A 48 -25.42 15.69 31.90
N SER A 49 -26.16 14.59 31.78
CA SER A 49 -25.80 13.29 32.35
C SER A 49 -25.74 12.18 31.31
N GLN A 50 -26.31 12.40 30.13
CA GLN A 50 -26.38 11.43 29.03
C GLN A 50 -26.10 12.11 27.70
N LEU A 51 -25.50 11.35 26.78
CA LEU A 51 -25.35 11.71 25.37
C LEU A 51 -26.22 10.80 24.52
N SER A 52 -26.74 11.33 23.43
CA SER A 52 -27.50 10.58 22.43
C SER A 52 -26.85 10.73 21.07
N PHE A 53 -26.77 9.63 20.33
CA PHE A 53 -26.15 9.57 19.01
C PHE A 53 -27.12 9.01 17.99
N ASP A 54 -26.99 9.48 16.75
CA ASP A 54 -27.57 8.77 15.61
C ASP A 54 -26.74 7.52 15.31
N ILE A 55 -27.40 6.49 14.78
CA ILE A 55 -26.74 5.28 14.28
C ILE A 55 -25.73 5.69 13.20
N GLN A 56 -24.51 5.19 13.32
CA GLN A 56 -23.44 5.41 12.34
C GLN A 56 -23.11 4.12 11.59
N SER A 57 -22.45 4.26 10.45
CA SER A 57 -21.93 3.15 9.66
C SER A 57 -20.40 3.18 9.67
N SER A 58 -19.78 2.00 9.72
CA SER A 58 -18.33 1.87 9.63
C SER A 58 -17.78 2.33 8.27
N ASP A 59 -16.47 2.57 8.23
CA ASP A 59 -15.75 2.96 7.00
C ASP A 59 -16.25 4.29 6.40
N VAL A 60 -16.93 5.10 7.21
CA VAL A 60 -17.39 6.46 6.89
C VAL A 60 -16.84 7.44 7.91
N TRP A 61 -16.39 8.60 7.43
CA TRP A 61 -15.90 9.68 8.28
C TRP A 61 -17.06 10.42 8.95
N PHE A 62 -16.99 10.62 10.27
CA PHE A 62 -17.99 11.37 11.03
C PHE A 62 -17.32 12.25 12.11
N SER A 63 -18.03 13.26 12.59
CA SER A 63 -17.55 14.08 13.72
C SER A 63 -18.67 14.71 14.54
N TYR A 64 -18.33 14.93 15.80
CA TYR A 64 -19.09 15.67 16.79
C TYR A 64 -18.16 16.69 17.43
N LEU A 65 -18.51 17.97 17.30
CA LEU A 65 -17.91 19.06 18.06
C LEU A 65 -18.84 19.42 19.21
N TYR A 66 -18.37 19.24 20.43
CA TYR A 66 -19.13 19.56 21.64
C TYR A 66 -18.76 20.95 22.13
N ASP A 67 -19.57 21.94 21.76
CA ASP A 67 -19.42 23.30 22.27
C ASP A 67 -20.10 23.42 23.64
N THR A 68 -19.32 23.74 24.67
CA THR A 68 -19.84 23.92 26.02
C THR A 68 -20.20 25.39 26.29
N GLY A 69 -19.83 26.30 25.38
CA GLY A 69 -20.17 27.72 25.45
C GLY A 69 -19.68 28.41 26.73
N SER A 70 -20.18 29.62 26.95
CA SER A 70 -19.77 30.48 28.07
C SER A 70 -20.31 30.05 29.44
N ASN A 71 -21.22 29.08 29.48
CA ASN A 71 -21.84 28.53 30.70
C ASN A 71 -21.44 27.06 30.95
N ALA A 72 -20.31 26.62 30.37
CA ALA A 72 -19.73 25.32 30.64
C ALA A 72 -20.69 24.14 30.38
N GLY A 73 -21.57 24.25 29.39
CA GLY A 73 -22.54 23.23 28.97
C GLY A 73 -23.75 23.08 29.90
N ILE A 74 -23.87 23.94 30.91
CA ILE A 74 -25.03 23.99 31.81
C ILE A 74 -26.22 24.58 31.05
N ILE A 75 -27.35 23.89 31.12
CA ILE A 75 -28.62 24.34 30.56
C ILE A 75 -29.52 24.92 31.67
N GLY A 76 -30.18 26.04 31.38
CA GLY A 76 -30.97 26.76 32.38
C GLY A 76 -30.12 27.55 33.38
N THR A 77 -30.59 27.65 34.61
CA THR A 77 -30.01 28.49 35.66
C THR A 77 -30.06 27.78 37.01
N PRO A 78 -29.03 27.00 37.38
CA PRO A 78 -28.97 26.22 38.61
C PRO A 78 -28.77 27.05 39.89
N ALA A 79 -28.95 28.37 39.80
CA ALA A 79 -28.88 29.30 40.90
C ALA A 79 -30.14 30.16 40.87
N PHE A 80 -30.88 30.20 41.97
CA PHE A 80 -32.18 30.85 42.02
C PHE A 80 -32.58 31.21 43.45
N HIS A 81 -33.59 32.05 43.60
CA HIS A 81 -34.29 32.30 44.86
C HIS A 81 -35.67 31.66 44.82
N LEU A 82 -36.11 31.09 45.94
CA LEU A 82 -37.47 30.60 46.13
C LEU A 82 -38.18 31.47 47.15
N GLU A 83 -39.39 31.89 46.81
CA GLU A 83 -40.28 32.64 47.69
C GLU A 83 -41.52 31.80 47.97
N ASP A 84 -41.78 31.52 49.23
CA ASP A 84 -43.00 30.86 49.66
C ASP A 84 -44.09 31.90 49.88
N GLU A 85 -45.24 31.67 49.26
CA GLU A 85 -46.50 32.38 49.44
C GLU A 85 -47.41 31.53 50.32
N GLU A 86 -47.75 32.02 51.51
CA GLU A 86 -48.81 31.47 52.34
C GLU A 86 -50.05 32.35 52.23
N SER A 87 -51.17 31.77 51.77
CA SER A 87 -52.47 32.45 51.73
C SER A 87 -53.49 31.66 52.54
N THR A 88 -54.39 32.35 53.22
CA THR A 88 -55.51 31.72 53.92
C THR A 88 -56.80 32.15 53.24
N ASP A 89 -57.62 31.20 52.81
CA ASP A 89 -58.91 31.52 52.21
C ASP A 89 -59.96 31.91 53.25
N ASP A 90 -61.14 32.32 52.78
CA ASP A 90 -62.26 32.72 53.62
C ASP A 90 -62.84 31.57 54.48
N ASN A 91 -62.47 30.31 54.21
CA ASN A 91 -62.86 29.13 54.99
C ASN A 91 -61.83 28.78 56.08
N GLY A 92 -60.68 29.48 56.12
CA GLY A 92 -59.58 29.20 57.02
C GLY A 92 -58.62 28.12 56.53
N ASP A 93 -58.71 27.70 55.26
CA ASP A 93 -57.78 26.77 54.65
C ASP A 93 -56.52 27.52 54.20
N THR A 94 -55.36 27.03 54.61
CA THR A 94 -54.05 27.61 54.24
C THR A 94 -53.51 26.92 52.99
N PHE A 95 -53.19 27.71 51.95
CA PHE A 95 -52.54 27.27 50.73
C PHE A 95 -51.11 27.81 50.70
N SER A 96 -50.15 26.95 50.36
CA SER A 96 -48.77 27.35 50.09
C SER A 96 -48.44 27.20 48.60
N ASN A 97 -47.79 28.21 48.04
CA ASN A 97 -47.23 28.18 46.69
C ASN A 97 -45.77 28.67 46.73
N THR A 98 -44.91 28.17 45.85
CA THR A 98 -43.50 28.58 45.81
C THR A 98 -43.19 29.23 44.47
N ASN A 99 -42.88 30.53 44.50
CA ASN A 99 -42.44 31.29 43.34
C ASN A 99 -40.94 31.09 43.09
N CYS A 100 -40.58 30.98 41.83
CA CYS A 100 -39.21 30.75 41.37
C CYS A 100 -38.60 32.01 40.75
N PHE A 101 -37.39 32.37 41.17
CA PHE A 101 -36.64 33.50 40.63
C PHE A 101 -35.22 33.09 40.25
N PRO A 102 -34.98 32.66 38.99
CA PRO A 102 -33.64 32.33 38.51
C PRO A 102 -32.72 33.55 38.49
N CYS A 103 -31.44 33.35 38.82
CA CYS A 103 -30.43 34.40 38.78
C CYS A 103 -30.18 34.89 37.35
N SER A 104 -30.55 36.14 37.04
CA SER A 104 -30.38 36.71 35.69
C SER A 104 -28.92 36.87 35.25
N ASN A 105 -27.98 36.95 36.21
CA ASN A 105 -26.54 37.10 35.97
C ASN A 105 -25.76 35.81 36.23
N PHE A 106 -26.41 34.64 36.12
CA PHE A 106 -25.69 33.37 36.24
C PHE A 106 -24.63 33.25 35.15
N THR A 107 -23.40 32.96 35.54
CA THR A 107 -22.27 32.74 34.63
C THR A 107 -21.44 31.56 35.09
N CYS A 108 -21.02 30.71 34.16
CA CYS A 108 -20.21 29.54 34.48
C CYS A 108 -19.06 29.31 33.50
N THR A 109 -17.86 29.74 33.86
CA THR A 109 -16.71 29.63 32.96
C THR A 109 -16.15 28.21 32.95
N PRO A 110 -16.00 27.56 31.78
CA PRO A 110 -15.32 26.27 31.67
C PRO A 110 -13.82 26.44 31.94
N ALA A 111 -13.24 25.52 32.71
CA ALA A 111 -11.79 25.40 32.91
C ALA A 111 -11.16 24.31 32.05
N SER A 112 -11.88 23.22 31.78
CA SER A 112 -11.48 22.19 30.82
C SER A 112 -12.68 21.39 30.35
N THR A 113 -12.62 20.92 29.10
CA THR A 113 -13.55 19.98 28.49
C THR A 113 -12.79 18.68 28.21
N GLY A 114 -13.25 17.55 28.74
CA GLY A 114 -12.72 16.22 28.47
C GLY A 114 -13.61 15.47 27.49
N CYS A 115 -13.01 14.75 26.54
CA CYS A 115 -13.72 13.84 25.64
C CYS A 115 -12.91 12.55 25.54
N ALA A 116 -13.53 11.42 25.80
CA ALA A 116 -12.90 10.10 25.71
C ALA A 116 -13.92 9.09 25.18
N TYR A 117 -13.43 7.97 24.65
CA TYR A 117 -14.30 6.90 24.20
C TYR A 117 -13.68 5.52 24.44
N THR A 118 -14.53 4.50 24.46
CA THR A 118 -14.15 3.09 24.45
C THR A 118 -15.02 2.36 23.44
N VAL A 119 -14.45 1.38 22.73
CA VAL A 119 -15.20 0.55 21.80
C VAL A 119 -15.43 -0.82 22.43
N GLU A 120 -16.66 -1.31 22.38
CA GLU A 120 -17.01 -2.64 22.87
C GLU A 120 -16.30 -3.72 22.05
N SER A 121 -15.70 -4.68 22.74
CA SER A 121 -15.01 -5.85 22.16
C SER A 121 -13.75 -5.57 21.31
N ASP A 122 -13.34 -4.31 21.17
CA ASP A 122 -12.05 -3.97 20.55
C ASP A 122 -10.95 -3.85 21.60
N ILE A 123 -9.72 -4.17 21.19
CA ILE A 123 -8.51 -3.85 21.97
C ILE A 123 -8.08 -2.41 21.72
N ASP A 124 -7.31 -1.86 22.65
CA ASP A 124 -6.57 -0.62 22.40
C ASP A 124 -5.41 -0.91 21.45
N TYR A 125 -5.47 -0.36 20.24
CA TYR A 125 -4.49 -0.59 19.17
C TYR A 125 -3.26 0.30 19.30
N THR A 126 -3.41 1.46 19.92
CA THR A 126 -2.40 2.52 19.86
C THR A 126 -1.71 2.75 21.21
N GLY A 127 -2.37 2.35 22.31
CA GLY A 127 -1.97 2.71 23.67
C GLY A 127 -2.20 4.19 23.99
N ASP A 128 -2.90 4.93 23.11
CA ASP A 128 -3.16 6.35 23.22
C ASP A 128 -4.57 6.59 23.79
N PRO A 129 -4.72 7.20 24.98
CA PRO A 129 -6.02 7.40 25.61
C PRO A 129 -6.97 8.32 24.81
N ASP A 130 -6.45 9.18 23.93
CA ASP A 130 -7.29 10.04 23.08
C ASP A 130 -7.61 9.37 21.72
N CYS A 131 -6.94 8.26 21.39
CA CYS A 131 -7.04 7.57 20.11
C CYS A 131 -6.87 6.04 20.26
N PRO A 132 -7.63 5.31 21.12
CA PRO A 132 -7.47 3.86 21.26
C PRO A 132 -7.65 3.04 19.98
N HIS A 133 -8.28 3.63 18.96
CA HIS A 133 -8.43 3.07 17.62
C HIS A 133 -7.70 3.98 16.62
N PRO A 134 -6.91 3.46 15.65
CA PRO A 134 -5.92 4.26 14.91
C PRO A 134 -6.43 5.50 14.18
N THR A 135 -7.71 5.54 13.83
CA THR A 135 -8.31 6.60 13.01
C THR A 135 -9.55 7.26 13.64
N LEU A 136 -9.82 6.97 14.91
CA LEU A 136 -10.94 7.55 15.68
C LEU A 136 -10.39 8.31 16.90
N PHE A 137 -10.90 9.52 17.14
CA PHE A 137 -10.32 10.42 18.14
C PHE A 137 -11.36 10.93 19.14
N GLY A 138 -11.00 10.92 20.42
CA GLY A 138 -11.68 11.62 21.50
C GLY A 138 -10.72 12.64 22.11
N ILE A 139 -10.84 13.91 21.72
CA ILE A 139 -9.87 14.95 22.05
C ILE A 139 -10.51 16.02 22.93
N GLY A 140 -9.90 16.27 24.09
CA GLY A 140 -10.26 17.33 25.03
C GLY A 140 -9.13 18.33 25.30
N THR A 141 -9.39 19.29 26.19
CA THR A 141 -8.49 20.40 26.56
C THR A 141 -7.10 19.94 26.98
N ASN A 142 -7.02 18.84 27.72
CA ASN A 142 -5.76 18.36 28.30
C ASN A 142 -4.97 17.45 27.36
N SER A 143 -5.52 17.09 26.20
CA SER A 143 -4.82 16.30 25.19
C SER A 143 -3.60 17.06 24.66
N ASN A 144 -2.51 16.35 24.37
CA ASN A 144 -1.40 16.88 23.58
C ASN A 144 -1.66 16.76 22.08
N LYS A 145 -2.92 16.89 21.68
CA LYS A 145 -3.36 16.85 20.28
C LYS A 145 -4.26 18.05 20.00
N ILE A 146 -4.33 18.42 18.73
CA ILE A 146 -5.27 19.41 18.23
C ILE A 146 -6.06 18.85 17.04
N VAL A 147 -7.30 19.27 16.95
CA VAL A 147 -8.16 19.10 15.78
C VAL A 147 -8.14 20.39 15.00
N PHE A 148 -7.85 20.33 13.71
CA PHE A 148 -7.70 21.53 12.88
C PHE A 148 -8.25 21.36 11.46
N GLU A 149 -8.49 22.48 10.81
CA GLU A 149 -8.79 22.60 9.38
C GLU A 149 -7.69 23.40 8.69
N TYR A 150 -7.42 23.14 7.42
CA TYR A 150 -6.52 23.99 6.64
C TYR A 150 -7.24 25.22 6.09
N ASP A 151 -6.66 26.39 6.35
CA ASP A 151 -7.05 27.64 5.70
C ASP A 151 -6.27 27.80 4.38
N SER A 152 -4.99 27.43 4.39
CA SER A 152 -4.13 27.38 3.20
C SER A 152 -2.92 26.46 3.39
N LEU A 153 -2.52 25.78 2.32
CA LEU A 153 -1.35 24.89 2.31
C LEU A 153 -0.05 25.64 1.97
N SER A 154 1.07 25.10 2.43
CA SER A 154 2.41 25.67 2.24
C SER A 154 2.83 25.55 0.77
N THR A 155 3.62 26.52 0.29
CA THR A 155 4.41 26.40 -0.94
C THR A 155 5.86 26.00 -0.69
N THR A 156 6.28 25.92 0.58
CA THR A 156 7.63 25.60 1.04
C THR A 156 7.77 24.09 1.23
N LEU A 157 8.48 23.42 0.32
CA LEU A 157 8.71 21.98 0.40
C LEU A 157 9.52 21.58 1.64
N PRO A 158 9.18 20.46 2.33
CA PRO A 158 9.96 19.96 3.45
C PRO A 158 11.29 19.38 2.98
N ASN A 159 12.29 19.34 3.86
CA ASN A 159 13.52 18.60 3.59
C ASN A 159 13.37 17.13 3.96
N GLY A 160 13.77 16.24 3.06
CA GLY A 160 13.93 14.81 3.30
C GLY A 160 15.31 14.33 2.87
N VAL A 161 15.57 13.04 3.04
CA VAL A 161 16.81 12.42 2.57
C VAL A 161 16.84 12.38 1.05
N LEU A 162 17.94 12.87 0.48
CA LEU A 162 18.19 12.89 -0.97
C LEU A 162 19.28 11.92 -1.37
N ASP A 163 20.26 11.69 -0.48
CA ASP A 163 21.44 10.89 -0.79
C ASP A 163 21.96 10.08 0.41
N LEU A 164 22.55 8.93 0.10
CA LEU A 164 22.93 7.88 1.04
C LEU A 164 24.27 7.24 0.64
N SER A 165 25.10 6.95 1.64
CA SER A 165 26.32 6.15 1.50
C SER A 165 26.24 4.89 2.36
N ALA A 166 26.95 3.84 1.96
CA ALA A 166 26.95 2.54 2.62
C ALA A 166 28.35 2.14 3.11
N SER A 167 28.37 1.37 4.20
CA SER A 167 29.60 0.86 4.81
C SER A 167 29.37 -0.42 5.63
N TYR A 168 30.09 -1.49 5.31
CA TYR A 168 30.12 -2.70 6.12
C TYR A 168 30.99 -2.55 7.38
N ASP A 169 32.17 -1.91 7.27
CA ASP A 169 33.09 -1.72 8.39
C ASP A 169 32.68 -0.61 9.37
N GLY A 170 31.69 0.22 8.97
CA GLY A 170 31.22 1.38 9.72
C GLY A 170 32.18 2.57 9.70
N VAL A 171 33.27 2.50 8.94
CA VAL A 171 34.34 3.51 8.89
C VAL A 171 34.50 4.08 7.49
N THR A 172 34.60 3.21 6.49
CA THR A 172 34.79 3.58 5.08
C THR A 172 33.43 3.57 4.39
N TYR A 173 32.94 4.77 4.06
CA TYR A 173 31.67 4.94 3.36
C TYR A 173 31.91 5.18 1.87
N SER A 174 31.19 4.43 1.04
CA SER A 174 31.10 4.68 -0.40
C SER A 174 29.69 5.09 -0.75
N ASP A 175 29.56 5.84 -1.84
CA ASP A 175 28.27 6.22 -2.39
C ASP A 175 27.40 4.98 -2.67
N ALA A 176 26.12 5.04 -2.28
CA ALA A 176 25.17 3.95 -2.39
C ALA A 176 23.89 4.36 -3.12
N TRP A 177 23.72 5.65 -3.43
CA TRP A 177 22.54 6.18 -4.08
C TRP A 177 22.92 7.30 -5.06
N ASN A 178 22.44 7.21 -6.29
CA ASN A 178 22.58 8.32 -7.24
C ASN A 178 21.32 9.18 -7.18
N GLU A 179 21.39 10.32 -6.49
CA GLU A 179 20.28 11.28 -6.38
C GLU A 179 19.73 11.72 -7.75
N GLY A 180 20.62 12.05 -8.69
CA GLY A 180 20.24 12.62 -9.99
C GLY A 180 19.52 11.63 -10.91
N GLU A 181 19.82 10.34 -10.77
CA GLU A 181 19.18 9.27 -11.52
C GLU A 181 18.05 8.59 -10.73
N GLY A 182 18.06 8.66 -9.40
CA GLY A 182 17.16 7.92 -8.51
C GLY A 182 17.37 6.41 -8.57
N ILE A 183 18.63 5.97 -8.59
CA ILE A 183 19.04 4.55 -8.68
C ILE A 183 20.06 4.24 -7.58
N GLY A 184 19.92 3.09 -6.93
CA GLY A 184 20.94 2.61 -6.00
C GLY A 184 22.20 2.09 -6.70
N ILE A 185 23.33 2.47 -6.14
CA ILE A 185 24.65 2.01 -6.55
C ILE A 185 24.93 0.68 -5.85
N ILE A 186 25.49 -0.28 -6.59
CA ILE A 186 25.88 -1.57 -6.05
C ILE A 186 26.99 -1.37 -5.00
N TYR A 187 26.76 -1.90 -3.80
CA TYR A 187 27.75 -1.98 -2.74
C TYR A 187 28.09 -3.44 -2.45
N ASP A 188 29.32 -3.83 -2.76
CA ASP A 188 29.82 -5.18 -2.53
C ASP A 188 30.61 -5.22 -1.21
N SER A 189 30.11 -5.97 -0.23
CA SER A 189 30.77 -6.18 1.05
C SER A 189 31.58 -7.48 1.06
N THR A 190 32.61 -7.54 1.90
CA THR A 190 33.46 -8.73 2.07
C THR A 190 32.84 -9.81 2.96
N GLN A 191 31.57 -9.67 3.35
CA GLN A 191 30.84 -10.68 4.13
C GLN A 191 30.63 -11.91 3.26
N ASN A 192 31.34 -12.99 3.56
CA ASN A 192 31.34 -14.20 2.73
C ASN A 192 31.10 -15.45 3.58
N THR A 193 29.90 -15.52 4.14
CA THR A 193 29.41 -16.67 4.91
C THR A 193 28.42 -17.52 4.10
N TRP A 194 28.29 -17.25 2.80
CA TRP A 194 27.49 -18.05 1.87
C TRP A 194 28.08 -19.45 1.70
N GLN A 195 27.22 -20.43 1.43
CA GLN A 195 27.61 -21.81 1.17
C GLN A 195 26.96 -22.38 -0.09
N ALA A 196 27.47 -23.50 -0.58
CA ALA A 196 26.89 -24.19 -1.73
C ALA A 196 25.40 -24.47 -1.49
N GLY A 197 24.56 -24.13 -2.48
CA GLY A 197 23.10 -24.11 -2.36
C GLY A 197 22.50 -22.72 -2.10
N ASP A 198 23.31 -21.70 -1.80
CA ASP A 198 22.86 -20.30 -1.65
C ASP A 198 22.87 -19.52 -2.97
N GLU A 199 23.15 -20.14 -4.12
CA GLU A 199 23.35 -19.43 -5.41
C GLU A 199 22.13 -18.61 -5.85
N ALA A 200 20.93 -18.99 -5.39
CA ALA A 200 19.68 -18.30 -5.68
C ALA A 200 19.13 -17.49 -4.49
N ALA A 201 19.89 -17.31 -3.41
CA ALA A 201 19.42 -16.71 -2.15
C ALA A 201 19.14 -15.18 -2.20
N GLY A 202 19.14 -14.56 -3.38
CA GLY A 202 18.89 -13.13 -3.54
C GLY A 202 17.46 -12.75 -3.12
N THR A 203 17.33 -11.75 -2.24
CA THR A 203 16.04 -11.24 -1.76
C THR A 203 16.08 -9.72 -1.57
N PHE A 204 14.95 -9.12 -1.20
CA PHE A 204 14.89 -7.71 -0.84
C PHE A 204 14.06 -7.50 0.44
N ASN A 205 14.46 -6.49 1.22
CA ASN A 205 13.84 -6.13 2.48
C ASN A 205 13.52 -4.65 2.54
N ILE A 206 12.44 -4.31 3.25
CA ILE A 206 12.04 -2.93 3.52
C ILE A 206 12.53 -2.56 4.91
N TYR A 207 13.37 -1.52 4.99
CA TYR A 207 13.93 -1.01 6.23
C TYR A 207 13.32 0.34 6.56
N GLU A 208 12.85 0.51 7.80
CA GLU A 208 12.38 1.78 8.32
C GLU A 208 13.39 2.34 9.34
N LEU A 209 13.91 3.53 9.07
CA LEU A 209 15.08 4.10 9.74
C LEU A 209 14.68 5.24 10.68
N ASN A 210 14.02 4.90 11.77
CA ASN A 210 13.50 5.88 12.74
C ASN A 210 14.42 6.03 13.96
N SER A 211 14.59 7.25 14.46
CA SER A 211 15.34 7.54 15.69
C SER A 211 14.93 8.88 16.32
N GLY A 212 14.25 8.84 17.46
CA GLY A 212 13.77 10.04 18.15
C GLY A 212 12.81 10.85 17.27
N SER A 213 13.17 12.08 16.92
CA SER A 213 12.39 12.94 16.02
C SER A 213 12.59 12.64 14.52
N LYS A 214 13.54 11.77 14.16
CA LYS A 214 13.79 11.32 12.79
C LYS A 214 12.84 10.19 12.46
N GLN A 215 11.93 10.42 11.53
CA GLN A 215 10.82 9.51 11.27
C GLN A 215 10.53 9.40 9.77
N GLY A 216 10.12 8.20 9.36
CA GLY A 216 9.50 7.93 8.07
C GLY A 216 10.45 7.67 6.90
N LEU A 217 11.77 7.57 7.11
CA LEU A 217 12.69 7.11 6.06
C LEU A 217 12.51 5.60 5.85
N LYS A 218 12.09 5.21 4.64
CA LYS A 218 11.87 3.80 4.25
C LYS A 218 12.69 3.47 3.01
N LEU A 219 13.46 2.39 3.07
CA LEU A 219 14.33 1.93 1.99
C LEU A 219 13.95 0.50 1.57
N ASN A 220 13.82 0.26 0.27
CA ASN A 220 13.80 -1.09 -0.30
C ASN A 220 15.23 -1.49 -0.67
N VAL A 221 15.79 -2.52 -0.05
CA VAL A 221 17.19 -2.92 -0.23
C VAL A 221 17.27 -4.39 -0.64
N LYS A 222 17.89 -4.64 -1.79
CA LYS A 222 18.21 -5.98 -2.28
C LYS A 222 19.52 -6.46 -1.66
N VAL A 223 19.56 -7.74 -1.28
CA VAL A 223 20.71 -8.44 -0.70
C VAL A 223 20.88 -9.77 -1.43
N GLU A 224 22.08 -10.05 -1.95
CA GLU A 224 22.36 -11.29 -2.68
C GLU A 224 23.84 -11.71 -2.58
N PRO A 225 24.17 -13.00 -2.74
CA PRO A 225 25.55 -13.44 -2.83
C PRO A 225 26.26 -12.94 -4.09
N ILE A 226 27.57 -12.71 -3.98
CA ILE A 226 28.44 -12.49 -5.15
C ILE A 226 29.06 -13.82 -5.57
N ILE A 227 28.68 -14.29 -6.75
CA ILE A 227 29.03 -15.60 -7.27
C ILE A 227 30.08 -15.48 -8.37
N ASP A 228 31.12 -16.31 -8.29
CA ASP A 228 32.10 -16.55 -9.34
C ASP A 228 31.96 -17.97 -9.87
N GLU A 229 31.49 -18.08 -11.12
CA GLU A 229 31.29 -19.34 -11.85
C GLU A 229 32.43 -19.66 -12.83
N SER A 230 33.53 -18.90 -12.80
CA SER A 230 34.65 -19.11 -13.75
C SER A 230 35.45 -20.39 -13.48
N GLY A 231 35.27 -21.03 -12.33
CA GLY A 231 35.92 -22.27 -11.92
C GLY A 231 35.05 -23.53 -12.09
N SER A 232 35.62 -24.70 -11.78
CA SER A 232 34.89 -25.99 -11.78
C SER A 232 33.90 -26.15 -10.61
N THR A 233 33.91 -25.22 -9.66
CA THR A 233 33.05 -25.17 -8.47
C THR A 233 32.58 -23.74 -8.26
N VAL A 234 31.33 -23.56 -7.84
CA VAL A 234 30.79 -22.25 -7.48
C VAL A 234 31.60 -21.66 -6.32
N ALA A 235 32.12 -20.44 -6.49
CA ALA A 235 32.81 -19.72 -5.44
C ALA A 235 32.02 -18.47 -5.04
N PHE A 236 31.83 -18.27 -3.74
CA PHE A 236 31.27 -17.05 -3.19
C PHE A 236 32.39 -16.08 -2.83
N THR A 237 32.23 -14.80 -3.14
CA THR A 237 33.28 -13.78 -2.91
C THR A 237 32.85 -12.66 -1.96
N GLY A 238 31.57 -12.56 -1.65
CA GLY A 238 31.02 -11.53 -0.75
C GLY A 238 29.50 -11.43 -0.81
N THR A 239 28.96 -10.33 -0.28
CA THR A 239 27.54 -9.99 -0.31
C THR A 239 27.33 -8.68 -1.05
N ARG A 240 26.40 -8.67 -1.99
CA ARG A 240 25.97 -7.50 -2.74
C ARG A 240 24.74 -6.88 -2.09
N TRP A 241 24.81 -5.57 -1.90
CA TRP A 241 23.71 -4.74 -1.44
C TRP A 241 23.35 -3.72 -2.50
N GLN A 242 22.05 -3.48 -2.70
CA GLN A 242 21.60 -2.42 -3.59
C GLN A 242 20.28 -1.83 -3.12
N ILE A 243 20.25 -0.53 -2.86
CA ILE A 243 19.02 0.21 -2.55
C ILE A 243 18.19 0.28 -3.85
N GLN A 244 17.08 -0.45 -3.92
CA GLN A 244 16.20 -0.45 -5.08
C GLN A 244 15.36 0.83 -5.15
N GLU A 245 14.95 1.36 -4.01
CA GLU A 245 14.10 2.55 -3.92
C GLU A 245 14.22 3.22 -2.54
N ILE A 246 14.25 4.55 -2.50
CA ILE A 246 13.86 5.33 -1.32
C ILE A 246 12.33 5.43 -1.36
N ILE A 247 11.66 4.50 -0.68
CA ILE A 247 10.18 4.42 -0.64
C ILE A 247 9.62 5.72 -0.07
N SER A 248 10.19 6.17 1.05
CA SER A 248 9.85 7.44 1.68
C SER A 248 11.13 8.12 2.16
N PRO A 249 11.38 9.39 1.81
CA PRO A 249 12.60 10.12 2.19
C PRO A 249 12.63 10.57 3.66
N GLY A 250 11.51 10.43 4.38
CA GLY A 250 11.40 10.80 5.80
C GLY A 250 11.62 12.30 6.08
N VAL A 251 11.65 12.67 7.37
CA VAL A 251 11.83 14.04 7.85
C VAL A 251 12.77 14.14 9.06
N ASN A 252 13.32 15.34 9.28
CA ASN A 252 14.25 15.69 10.39
C ASN A 252 15.60 14.97 10.38
N TYR A 253 15.95 14.31 9.29
CA TYR A 253 17.26 13.73 9.09
C TYR A 253 18.31 14.82 8.85
N ALA A 254 19.54 14.55 9.28
CA ALA A 254 20.70 15.39 9.04
C ALA A 254 21.80 14.61 8.32
N VAL A 255 22.68 15.34 7.64
CA VAL A 255 23.93 14.77 7.11
C VAL A 255 24.72 14.16 8.27
N ASP A 256 25.37 13.02 8.01
CA ASP A 256 26.11 12.18 8.95
C ASP A 256 25.28 11.38 9.97
N ASP A 257 23.95 11.37 9.85
CA ASP A 257 23.12 10.39 10.55
C ASP A 257 23.41 8.97 10.02
N VAL A 258 23.64 8.03 10.95
CA VAL A 258 24.00 6.63 10.63
C VAL A 258 22.98 5.67 11.21
N PHE A 259 22.59 4.67 10.42
CA PHE A 259 21.71 3.58 10.80
C PHE A 259 22.29 2.23 10.38
N SER A 260 22.05 1.19 11.17
CA SER A 260 22.50 -0.17 10.85
C SER A 260 21.32 -1.01 10.33
N LEU A 261 21.51 -1.64 9.17
CA LEU A 261 20.63 -2.62 8.58
C LEU A 261 21.11 -4.02 8.94
N THR A 262 20.18 -4.95 9.14
CA THR A 262 20.46 -6.36 9.39
C THR A 262 19.63 -7.24 8.45
N HIS A 263 20.22 -8.33 7.96
CA HIS A 263 19.53 -9.34 7.17
C HIS A 263 19.92 -10.74 7.67
N ASP A 264 18.95 -11.45 8.23
CA ASP A 264 19.13 -12.84 8.64
C ASP A 264 18.82 -13.78 7.47
N HIS A 265 19.76 -14.68 7.18
CA HIS A 265 19.64 -15.72 6.16
C HIS A 265 19.73 -17.10 6.78
N THR A 266 18.88 -18.02 6.32
CA THR A 266 18.93 -19.43 6.70
C THR A 266 19.53 -20.24 5.56
N HIS A 267 20.67 -20.84 5.80
CA HIS A 267 21.41 -21.58 4.79
C HIS A 267 20.82 -22.99 4.57
N PRO A 268 21.20 -23.70 3.47
CA PRO A 268 20.73 -25.04 3.16
C PRO A 268 20.89 -26.11 4.26
N ASP A 269 21.85 -25.93 5.18
CA ASP A 269 22.09 -26.82 6.31
C ASP A 269 21.29 -26.44 7.57
N ASN A 270 20.40 -25.44 7.47
CA ASN A 270 19.63 -24.81 8.54
C ASN A 270 20.47 -23.99 9.55
N SER A 271 21.73 -23.70 9.25
CA SER A 271 22.47 -22.66 9.98
C SER A 271 21.92 -21.27 9.62
N THR A 272 22.10 -20.30 10.51
CA THR A 272 21.67 -18.91 10.27
C THR A 272 22.86 -17.97 10.34
N THR A 273 22.89 -16.98 9.44
CA THR A 273 23.87 -15.90 9.47
C THR A 273 23.18 -14.55 9.35
N THR A 274 23.63 -13.58 10.15
CA THR A 274 23.20 -12.18 10.07
C THR A 274 24.20 -11.37 9.26
N PHE A 275 23.77 -10.86 8.12
CA PHE A 275 24.47 -9.86 7.34
C PHE A 275 24.10 -8.45 7.83
N THR A 276 25.02 -7.50 7.68
CA THR A 276 24.89 -6.15 8.24
C THR A 276 25.43 -5.09 7.29
N LEU A 277 24.80 -3.92 7.28
CA LEU A 277 25.22 -2.77 6.50
C LEU A 277 24.93 -1.47 7.26
N ASN A 278 25.88 -0.55 7.33
CA ASN A 278 25.61 0.79 7.84
C ASN A 278 25.26 1.73 6.69
N ILE A 279 24.17 2.47 6.84
CA ILE A 279 23.73 3.52 5.92
C ILE A 279 23.97 4.87 6.60
N LYS A 280 24.64 5.78 5.89
CA LYS A 280 24.87 7.15 6.33
C LYS A 280 24.28 8.15 5.36
N ILE A 281 23.55 9.11 5.90
CA ILE A 281 22.91 10.18 5.14
C ILE A 281 23.96 11.20 4.69
N THR A 282 24.05 11.44 3.38
CA THR A 282 25.05 12.34 2.77
C THR A 282 24.44 13.65 2.28
N ALA A 283 23.15 13.66 1.91
CA ALA A 283 22.43 14.87 1.56
C ALA A 283 20.97 14.85 2.02
N VAL A 284 20.49 16.04 2.40
CA VAL A 284 19.09 16.32 2.71
C VAL A 284 18.66 17.59 1.99
N GLY A 285 17.42 17.65 1.54
CA GLY A 285 16.90 18.82 0.82
C GLY A 285 15.45 18.67 0.43
N ALA A 286 14.94 19.69 -0.27
CA ALA A 286 13.52 19.86 -0.54
C ALA A 286 12.93 18.69 -1.34
N ILE A 287 11.96 18.00 -0.76
CA ILE A 287 11.23 16.89 -1.40
C ILE A 287 9.83 17.35 -1.79
N GLN A 288 9.42 17.04 -3.02
CA GLN A 288 7.99 17.12 -3.37
C GLN A 288 7.25 15.97 -2.69
N GLY A 289 5.98 16.19 -2.30
CA GLY A 289 5.14 15.09 -1.81
C GLY A 289 5.08 13.94 -2.82
N GLN A 290 4.96 12.70 -2.33
CA GLN A 290 4.76 11.53 -3.18
C GLN A 290 3.61 11.79 -4.17
N SER A 291 3.82 11.38 -5.42
CA SER A 291 2.86 11.52 -6.51
C SER A 291 1.49 10.97 -6.11
N GLY A 292 0.42 11.74 -6.33
CA GLY A 292 -0.96 11.35 -6.03
C GLY A 292 -1.62 12.09 -4.86
N THR A 293 -0.87 12.84 -4.05
CA THR A 293 -1.47 13.77 -3.07
C THR A 293 -1.29 15.21 -3.54
N ILE A 294 -2.40 15.93 -3.59
CA ILE A 294 -2.38 17.38 -3.76
C ILE A 294 -1.70 17.98 -2.53
N SER A 295 -0.68 18.80 -2.76
CA SER A 295 -0.16 19.81 -1.82
C SER A 295 0.74 19.32 -0.67
N ASP A 296 1.71 20.16 -0.35
CA ASP A 296 2.49 20.03 0.87
C ASP A 296 1.57 20.27 2.09
N VAL A 297 1.40 19.23 2.91
CA VAL A 297 0.60 19.24 4.15
C VAL A 297 1.49 19.28 5.38
N LEU A 298 0.93 19.64 6.54
CA LEU A 298 1.59 19.62 7.86
C LEU A 298 2.07 18.20 8.20
N ARG A 299 3.28 18.05 8.73
CA ARG A 299 3.91 16.74 9.01
C ARG A 299 4.62 16.76 10.36
N SER A 300 5.09 15.59 10.78
CA SER A 300 6.03 15.49 11.90
C SER A 300 7.27 16.38 11.66
N GLY A 301 7.75 17.05 12.71
CA GLY A 301 8.85 18.01 12.67
C GLY A 301 8.44 19.47 12.56
N ASP A 302 7.25 19.77 12.02
CA ASP A 302 6.75 21.14 11.97
C ASP A 302 6.57 21.73 13.35
N THR A 303 6.74 23.05 13.48
CA THR A 303 6.39 23.75 14.72
C THR A 303 5.14 24.59 14.52
N ILE A 304 4.27 24.60 15.53
CA ILE A 304 3.06 25.41 15.54
C ILE A 304 2.70 25.83 16.96
N ASN A 305 2.47 27.14 17.14
CA ASN A 305 2.21 27.74 18.47
C ASN A 305 3.26 27.35 19.55
N GLY A 306 4.52 27.20 19.13
CA GLY A 306 5.64 26.80 19.99
C GLY A 306 5.75 25.29 20.28
N HIS A 307 4.82 24.46 19.78
CA HIS A 307 4.91 23.00 19.86
C HIS A 307 5.64 22.44 18.65
N GLN A 308 6.42 21.37 18.84
CA GLN A 308 6.79 20.48 17.73
C GLN A 308 5.67 19.46 17.47
N VAL A 309 5.30 19.30 16.21
CA VAL A 309 4.38 18.28 15.72
C VAL A 309 5.13 16.96 15.65
N THR A 310 4.62 15.92 16.31
CA THR A 310 5.26 14.60 16.35
C THR A 310 4.64 13.61 15.37
N GLN A 311 3.36 13.80 15.04
CA GLN A 311 2.60 13.00 14.08
C GLN A 311 1.41 13.82 13.57
N VAL A 312 0.97 13.56 12.33
CA VAL A 312 -0.26 14.14 11.79
C VAL A 312 -1.08 13.06 11.10
N VAL A 313 -2.38 13.06 11.33
CA VAL A 313 -3.37 12.22 10.64
C VAL A 313 -4.30 13.15 9.86
N HIS A 314 -4.40 12.94 8.54
CA HIS A 314 -5.20 13.79 7.68
C HIS A 314 -6.52 13.12 7.27
N GLY A 315 -7.63 13.84 7.43
CA GLY A 315 -8.89 13.47 6.80
C GLY A 315 -8.89 13.63 5.27
N PRO A 316 -9.94 13.14 4.58
CA PRO A 316 -10.01 13.06 3.12
C PRO A 316 -10.17 14.41 2.40
N SER A 317 -10.36 15.53 3.11
CA SER A 317 -10.51 16.86 2.50
C SER A 317 -9.29 17.34 1.69
N ILE A 318 -8.12 16.74 1.90
CA ILE A 318 -6.88 17.06 1.16
C ILE A 318 -6.64 16.14 -0.04
N ASP A 319 -7.50 15.14 -0.26
CA ASP A 319 -7.35 14.15 -1.32
C ASP A 319 -8.14 14.56 -2.58
N SER A 320 -7.47 14.56 -3.75
CA SER A 320 -8.06 14.93 -5.05
C SER A 320 -9.12 13.97 -5.55
N ASP A 321 -9.10 12.74 -5.06
CA ASP A 321 -9.99 11.68 -5.54
C ASP A 321 -11.38 11.76 -4.92
N TYR A 322 -11.57 12.67 -3.97
CA TYR A 322 -12.85 12.90 -3.32
C TYR A 322 -13.61 14.07 -3.94
N ASP A 323 -14.88 13.82 -4.27
CA ASP A 323 -15.80 14.81 -4.80
C ASP A 323 -16.08 15.91 -3.75
N THR A 324 -15.35 17.02 -3.87
CA THR A 324 -15.48 18.22 -3.03
C THR A 324 -16.87 18.85 -3.08
N SER A 325 -17.72 18.49 -4.05
CA SER A 325 -19.09 19.01 -4.16
C SER A 325 -20.05 18.45 -3.11
N LYS A 326 -19.64 17.41 -2.35
CA LYS A 326 -20.46 16.78 -1.29
C LYS A 326 -20.05 17.12 0.15
N GLY A 327 -19.12 18.05 0.34
CA GLY A 327 -18.60 18.40 1.66
C GLY A 327 -17.77 17.24 2.24
N LEU A 328 -16.46 17.31 2.07
CA LEU A 328 -15.55 16.30 2.61
C LEU A 328 -15.36 16.52 4.11
N PHE A 329 -15.05 15.44 4.82
CA PHE A 329 -14.69 15.53 6.23
C PHE A 329 -13.49 16.49 6.38
N PRO A 330 -13.66 17.63 7.07
CA PRO A 330 -12.72 18.75 6.95
C PRO A 330 -11.57 18.69 7.95
N TYR A 331 -11.64 17.81 8.94
CA TYR A 331 -10.74 17.82 10.09
C TYR A 331 -9.47 16.99 9.89
N HIS A 332 -8.40 17.46 10.51
CA HIS A 332 -7.10 16.80 10.62
C HIS A 332 -6.63 16.82 12.09
N PHE A 333 -5.71 15.94 12.43
CA PHE A 333 -5.26 15.72 13.80
C PHE A 333 -3.75 15.84 13.87
N ALA A 334 -3.24 16.75 14.71
CA ALA A 334 -1.80 16.86 14.96
C ALA A 334 -1.48 16.49 16.40
N TYR A 335 -0.49 15.61 16.56
CA TYR A 335 0.12 15.24 17.83
C TYR A 335 1.24 16.23 18.14
N LEU A 336 1.31 16.67 19.39
CA LEU A 336 2.21 17.71 19.85
C LEU A 336 3.13 17.19 20.95
N ASP A 337 4.33 17.76 21.03
CA ASP A 337 5.30 17.49 22.09
C ASP A 337 4.89 17.98 23.49
N GLY A 338 3.88 18.85 23.57
CA GLY A 338 3.39 19.46 24.81
C GLY A 338 4.19 20.67 25.34
N ASN A 339 5.27 21.12 24.68
CA ASN A 339 6.17 22.16 25.18
C ASN A 339 5.74 23.61 24.85
N GLY A 340 4.82 23.79 23.91
CA GLY A 340 4.32 25.08 23.44
C GLY A 340 3.18 25.67 24.27
N SER A 341 2.51 26.68 23.68
CA SER A 341 1.40 27.41 24.30
C SER A 341 0.05 26.77 24.02
N ASN A 342 -0.92 27.01 24.91
CA ASN A 342 -2.31 26.62 24.70
C ASN A 342 -2.89 27.23 23.42
N PHE A 343 -3.75 26.48 22.74
CA PHE A 343 -4.51 26.97 21.59
C PHE A 343 -5.84 27.59 22.02
N ALA A 344 -6.34 28.49 21.18
CA ALA A 344 -7.65 29.10 21.31
C ALA A 344 -8.61 28.53 20.25
N LYS A 345 -9.87 28.42 20.64
CA LYS A 345 -10.97 27.95 19.79
C LYS A 345 -11.13 28.84 18.56
N ASP A 346 -11.36 28.21 17.41
CA ASP A 346 -11.64 28.87 16.12
C ASP A 346 -10.63 29.96 15.76
N THR A 347 -9.37 29.76 16.15
CA THR A 347 -8.27 30.70 15.94
C THR A 347 -7.29 30.13 14.92
N SER A 348 -6.84 30.97 13.99
CA SER A 348 -5.85 30.60 12.99
C SER A 348 -4.42 30.66 13.54
N TYR A 349 -3.61 29.68 13.15
CA TYR A 349 -2.20 29.57 13.50
C TYR A 349 -1.39 29.29 12.24
N THR A 350 -0.13 29.74 12.24
CA THR A 350 0.81 29.52 11.14
C THR A 350 1.92 28.60 11.62
N SER A 351 2.17 27.51 10.89
CA SER A 351 3.27 26.60 11.20
C SER A 351 4.64 27.14 10.75
N SER A 352 5.74 26.50 11.15
CA SER A 352 7.10 26.78 10.67
C SER A 352 7.26 26.75 9.15
N ARG A 353 6.45 25.94 8.48
CA ARG A 353 6.42 25.85 7.00
C ARG A 353 5.34 26.72 6.36
N ALA A 354 4.73 27.63 7.13
CA ALA A 354 3.70 28.54 6.65
C ALA A 354 2.38 27.88 6.19
N HIS A 355 2.05 26.69 6.70
CA HIS A 355 0.66 26.22 6.65
C HIS A 355 -0.19 27.14 7.53
N GLN A 356 -1.34 27.59 7.03
CA GLN A 356 -2.35 28.26 7.85
C GLN A 356 -3.42 27.26 8.22
N ILE A 357 -3.66 27.11 9.52
CA ILE A 357 -4.67 26.19 10.05
C ILE A 357 -5.57 26.92 11.05
N THR A 358 -6.83 26.51 11.12
CA THR A 358 -7.75 26.93 12.18
C THR A 358 -7.93 25.79 13.19
N VAL A 359 -7.62 26.04 14.46
CA VAL A 359 -7.79 25.03 15.53
C VAL A 359 -9.24 25.02 16.02
N ARG A 360 -9.83 23.82 16.07
CA ARG A 360 -11.23 23.59 16.43
C ARG A 360 -11.38 23.04 17.85
N ALA A 361 -10.49 22.16 18.30
CA ALA A 361 -10.51 21.56 19.64
C ALA A 361 -9.11 21.02 20.03
N GLY A 362 -8.92 20.67 21.30
CA GLY A 362 -7.69 20.02 21.80
C GLY A 362 -6.90 20.89 22.77
N LYS A 363 -5.57 20.77 22.74
CA LYS A 363 -4.64 21.37 23.73
C LYS A 363 -4.99 22.81 24.09
N GLY A 364 -5.47 23.03 25.31
CA GLY A 364 -5.76 24.36 25.85
C GLY A 364 -7.11 24.98 25.44
N VAL A 365 -7.86 24.35 24.52
CA VAL A 365 -9.22 24.78 24.16
C VAL A 365 -10.19 24.31 25.25
N VAL A 366 -10.56 25.22 26.16
CA VAL A 366 -11.29 24.89 27.40
C VAL A 366 -12.78 24.62 27.20
N ASP A 367 -13.39 25.17 26.15
CA ASP A 367 -14.84 25.23 25.93
C ASP A 367 -15.31 24.41 24.70
N ARG A 368 -14.46 23.50 24.19
CA ARG A 368 -14.83 22.59 23.10
C ARG A 368 -14.09 21.25 23.17
N GLY A 369 -14.84 20.16 23.05
CA GLY A 369 -14.33 18.81 22.86
C GLY A 369 -14.62 18.29 21.44
N PHE A 370 -13.91 17.25 21.01
CA PHE A 370 -14.11 16.59 19.73
C PHE A 370 -14.23 15.08 19.90
N PHE A 371 -15.19 14.48 19.22
CA PHE A 371 -15.25 13.04 18.97
C PHE A 371 -15.51 12.77 17.49
N GLY A 372 -14.68 11.97 16.83
CA GLY A 372 -14.86 11.69 15.41
C GLY A 372 -13.63 11.14 14.73
N GLY A 373 -13.79 10.79 13.45
CA GLY A 373 -12.78 10.12 12.64
C GLY A 373 -13.41 9.07 11.75
N LEU A 374 -12.62 8.05 11.42
CA LEU A 374 -13.04 6.86 10.69
C LEU A 374 -13.05 5.70 11.68
N TYR A 375 -14.17 5.00 11.83
CA TYR A 375 -14.17 3.73 12.55
C TYR A 375 -14.16 2.56 11.56
N GLU A 376 -13.24 1.65 11.78
CA GLU A 376 -13.09 0.43 11.02
C GLU A 376 -13.21 -0.77 11.95
N PHE A 377 -14.06 -1.72 11.58
CA PHE A 377 -14.11 -3.01 12.26
C PHE A 377 -12.77 -3.71 12.19
N SER A 378 -12.39 -4.31 13.32
CA SER A 378 -11.01 -4.61 13.67
C SER A 378 -10.68 -6.11 13.63
N GLU A 379 -11.67 -7.01 13.68
CA GLU A 379 -11.51 -8.47 13.54
C GLU A 379 -11.46 -8.91 12.06
N LYS A 380 -10.84 -8.07 11.22
CA LYS A 380 -10.57 -8.40 9.81
C LYS A 380 -9.11 -8.78 9.62
N SER A 381 -8.86 -9.61 8.61
CA SER A 381 -7.52 -10.09 8.28
C SER A 381 -7.25 -9.91 6.80
N ILE A 382 -6.08 -9.34 6.50
CA ILE A 382 -5.62 -9.08 5.14
C ILE A 382 -4.28 -9.77 4.98
N GLN A 383 -4.16 -10.58 3.94
CA GLN A 383 -2.90 -11.17 3.51
C GLN A 383 -2.41 -10.50 2.25
N TYR A 384 -1.13 -10.16 2.20
CA TYR A 384 -0.50 -9.60 1.01
C TYR A 384 0.91 -10.14 0.77
N THR A 385 1.38 -9.93 -0.45
CA THR A 385 2.75 -10.23 -0.89
C THR A 385 3.39 -8.97 -1.42
N ILE A 386 4.71 -8.85 -1.31
CA ILE A 386 5.45 -7.65 -1.72
C ILE A 386 6.12 -7.92 -3.07
N GLY A 387 6.06 -6.97 -3.99
CA GLY A 387 6.79 -7.01 -5.25
C GLY A 387 7.52 -5.70 -5.55
N THR A 388 8.63 -5.80 -6.27
CA THR A 388 9.41 -4.66 -6.75
C THR A 388 9.35 -4.64 -8.27
N LEU A 389 8.85 -3.53 -8.84
CA LEU A 389 8.80 -3.27 -10.27
C LEU A 389 10.22 -2.99 -10.79
N ASP A 390 10.62 -3.66 -11.86
CA ASP A 390 11.86 -3.34 -12.55
C ASP A 390 11.74 -1.99 -13.24
N ARG A 391 12.67 -1.08 -12.93
CA ARG A 391 12.73 0.27 -13.48
C ARG A 391 12.87 0.32 -15.00
N ASN A 392 13.41 -0.74 -15.59
CA ASN A 392 13.57 -0.88 -17.04
C ASN A 392 12.38 -1.56 -17.71
N ALA A 393 11.39 -2.02 -16.93
CA ALA A 393 10.15 -2.56 -17.46
C ALA A 393 9.12 -1.45 -17.72
N PRO A 394 8.16 -1.67 -18.64
CA PRO A 394 7.01 -0.77 -18.77
C PRO A 394 6.24 -0.61 -17.45
N ASP A 395 6.01 0.63 -17.03
CA ASP A 395 5.28 0.92 -15.79
C ASP A 395 3.76 0.82 -16.00
N ILE A 396 3.26 -0.40 -15.91
CA ILE A 396 1.83 -0.73 -16.05
C ILE A 396 1.00 -0.42 -14.80
N TYR A 397 1.64 0.01 -13.70
CA TYR A 397 0.97 0.23 -12.42
C TYR A 397 0.68 1.71 -12.19
N ASN A 398 1.61 2.60 -12.56
CA ASN A 398 1.48 4.03 -12.31
C ASN A 398 1.19 4.85 -13.58
N VAL A 399 1.72 4.41 -14.74
CA VAL A 399 1.75 5.23 -15.96
C VAL A 399 0.79 4.72 -17.03
N LEU A 400 0.89 3.44 -17.41
CA LEU A 400 0.13 2.88 -18.52
C LEU A 400 -1.26 2.46 -18.05
N LYS A 401 -2.31 3.12 -18.56
CA LYS A 401 -3.71 2.75 -18.27
C LYS A 401 -4.36 2.15 -19.52
N GLN A 402 -4.90 0.93 -19.37
CA GLN A 402 -5.63 0.23 -20.42
C GLN A 402 -6.80 1.07 -20.96
N PRO A 403 -7.01 1.11 -22.29
CA PRO A 403 -8.19 1.72 -22.85
C PRO A 403 -9.44 0.88 -22.55
N SER A 404 -10.59 1.55 -22.46
CA SER A 404 -11.92 0.94 -22.44
C SER A 404 -12.58 1.12 -23.81
N CYS A 405 -12.97 0.01 -24.41
CA CYS A 405 -13.58 -0.03 -25.74
C CYS A 405 -14.81 -0.94 -25.75
N THR A 406 -15.81 -0.55 -26.51
CA THR A 406 -17.02 -1.34 -26.75
C THR A 406 -17.02 -1.90 -28.17
N ALA A 407 -16.93 -3.23 -28.30
CA ALA A 407 -17.06 -3.92 -29.58
C ALA A 407 -18.52 -4.09 -29.98
N THR A 408 -18.83 -3.96 -31.28
CA THR A 408 -20.14 -4.24 -31.87
C THR A 408 -20.07 -5.55 -32.64
N VAL A 409 -20.86 -6.54 -32.23
CA VAL A 409 -20.92 -7.86 -32.86
C VAL A 409 -22.23 -8.03 -33.64
N THR A 410 -22.14 -8.39 -34.92
CA THR A 410 -23.29 -8.71 -35.77
C THR A 410 -23.06 -10.05 -36.48
N ASN A 411 -24.03 -10.96 -36.44
CA ASN A 411 -23.94 -12.28 -37.06
C ASN A 411 -22.66 -13.07 -36.68
N GLY A 412 -22.24 -12.94 -35.42
CA GLY A 412 -21.06 -13.61 -34.89
C GLY A 412 -19.71 -13.05 -35.35
N ARG A 413 -19.69 -11.83 -35.90
CA ARG A 413 -18.49 -11.12 -36.38
C ARG A 413 -18.35 -9.76 -35.71
N VAL A 414 -17.12 -9.34 -35.44
CA VAL A 414 -16.81 -8.00 -34.91
C VAL A 414 -16.87 -7.00 -36.07
N VAL A 415 -17.85 -6.08 -36.03
CA VAL A 415 -18.07 -5.10 -37.10
C VAL A 415 -17.29 -3.81 -36.85
N SER A 416 -17.28 -3.36 -35.60
CA SER A 416 -16.61 -2.13 -35.19
C SER A 416 -16.23 -2.18 -33.72
N VAL A 417 -15.26 -1.37 -33.33
CA VAL A 417 -14.88 -1.14 -31.94
C VAL A 417 -14.87 0.37 -31.70
N ALA A 418 -15.66 0.83 -30.73
CA ALA A 418 -15.69 2.22 -30.32
C ALA A 418 -14.85 2.41 -29.05
N VAL A 419 -14.06 3.47 -29.00
CA VAL A 419 -13.41 3.90 -27.75
C VAL A 419 -14.48 4.56 -26.88
N ASP A 420 -14.58 4.16 -25.61
CA ASP A 420 -15.58 4.72 -24.72
C ASP A 420 -15.31 6.19 -24.42
N THR A 421 -16.30 6.92 -23.91
CA THR A 421 -16.10 8.34 -23.55
C THR A 421 -15.05 8.45 -22.45
N ASN A 422 -13.96 9.17 -22.70
CA ASN A 422 -12.75 9.22 -21.86
C ASN A 422 -12.07 7.85 -21.62
N GLY A 423 -12.38 6.86 -22.46
CA GLY A 423 -11.87 5.49 -22.39
C GLY A 423 -10.58 5.24 -23.16
N GLY A 424 -9.90 6.26 -23.68
CA GLY A 424 -8.69 6.07 -24.48
C GLY A 424 -7.46 5.55 -23.72
N GLY A 425 -7.56 5.36 -22.40
CA GLY A 425 -6.41 5.06 -21.55
C GLY A 425 -5.44 6.24 -21.45
N SER A 426 -4.24 6.01 -20.94
CA SER A 426 -3.22 7.04 -20.80
C SER A 426 -1.80 6.46 -20.74
N GLY A 427 -0.80 7.30 -21.03
CA GLY A 427 0.62 7.00 -20.82
C GLY A 427 1.26 6.18 -21.93
N TRP A 428 0.55 5.85 -23.01
CA TRP A 428 1.06 4.98 -24.08
C TRP A 428 2.28 5.52 -24.83
N ASP A 429 2.54 6.83 -24.77
CA ASP A 429 3.76 7.46 -25.28
C ASP A 429 5.01 7.10 -24.45
N LYS A 430 4.83 6.59 -23.21
CA LYS A 430 5.90 6.16 -22.29
C LYS A 430 6.26 4.69 -22.43
N LEU A 431 5.54 3.90 -23.24
CA LEU A 431 5.83 2.48 -23.45
C LEU A 431 7.21 2.26 -24.12
N GLY A 432 7.74 3.26 -24.81
CA GLY A 432 9.02 3.17 -25.54
C GLY A 432 8.94 2.41 -26.87
N ARG A 433 7.75 1.94 -27.25
CA ARG A 433 7.45 1.26 -28.52
C ARG A 433 5.99 1.48 -28.90
N ILE A 434 5.63 1.12 -30.14
CA ILE A 434 4.26 1.26 -30.64
C ILE A 434 3.34 0.30 -29.87
N PRO A 435 2.24 0.76 -29.26
CA PRO A 435 1.30 -0.12 -28.57
C PRO A 435 0.59 -1.07 -29.54
N GLU A 436 0.51 -2.34 -29.18
CA GLU A 436 -0.19 -3.37 -29.97
C GLU A 436 -1.54 -3.70 -29.33
N LEU A 437 -2.62 -3.53 -30.08
CA LEU A 437 -3.95 -3.94 -29.64
C LEU A 437 -4.20 -5.41 -29.96
N SER A 438 -4.85 -6.09 -29.04
CA SER A 438 -5.44 -7.40 -29.24
C SER A 438 -6.91 -7.38 -28.85
N ILE A 439 -7.68 -8.26 -29.46
CA ILE A 439 -9.09 -8.49 -29.16
C ILE A 439 -9.25 -9.94 -28.70
N THR A 440 -10.00 -10.16 -27.62
CA THR A 440 -10.19 -11.50 -27.04
C THR A 440 -10.69 -12.50 -28.09
N SER A 441 -10.21 -13.74 -28.03
CA SER A 441 -10.63 -14.82 -28.92
C SER A 441 -12.12 -15.18 -28.77
N PRO A 442 -12.78 -15.71 -29.82
CA PRO A 442 -14.16 -16.17 -29.72
C PRO A 442 -14.25 -17.43 -28.83
N TYR A 443 -15.36 -17.57 -28.09
CA TYR A 443 -15.61 -18.75 -27.25
C TYR A 443 -15.84 -20.04 -28.04
N SER A 444 -16.21 -19.94 -29.32
CA SER A 444 -16.42 -21.10 -30.17
C SER A 444 -15.08 -21.76 -30.52
N ALA A 445 -14.96 -23.07 -30.28
CA ALA A 445 -13.77 -23.85 -30.65
C ALA A 445 -13.49 -23.89 -32.17
N SER A 446 -14.47 -23.53 -33.00
CA SER A 446 -14.31 -23.38 -34.47
C SER A 446 -14.23 -21.92 -34.92
N GLY A 447 -14.21 -20.98 -33.97
CA GLY A 447 -14.16 -19.55 -34.25
C GLY A 447 -12.80 -19.10 -34.78
N VAL A 448 -12.83 -18.02 -35.56
CA VAL A 448 -11.62 -17.36 -36.08
C VAL A 448 -11.44 -16.05 -35.31
N PRO A 449 -10.28 -15.79 -34.68
CA PRO A 449 -10.03 -14.54 -33.99
C PRO A 449 -10.17 -13.32 -34.92
N ALA A 450 -10.73 -12.25 -34.37
CA ALA A 450 -10.70 -10.93 -35.00
C ALA A 450 -9.31 -10.27 -34.79
N GLU A 451 -8.98 -9.31 -35.65
CA GLU A 451 -7.75 -8.51 -35.55
C GLU A 451 -8.11 -7.03 -35.57
N VAL A 452 -7.41 -6.24 -34.75
CA VAL A 452 -7.66 -4.82 -34.56
C VAL A 452 -6.36 -4.03 -34.51
N GLU A 453 -6.38 -2.80 -35.03
CA GLU A 453 -5.28 -1.84 -34.96
C GLU A 453 -5.73 -0.54 -34.29
N GLY A 454 -4.89 -0.01 -33.41
CA GLY A 454 -5.18 1.21 -32.65
C GLY A 454 -4.46 2.43 -33.19
N THR A 455 -5.13 3.59 -33.14
CA THR A 455 -4.49 4.90 -33.39
C THR A 455 -4.30 5.64 -32.07
N PHE A 456 -3.05 5.88 -31.70
CA PHE A 456 -2.68 6.58 -30.48
C PHE A 456 -2.19 8.00 -30.78
N VAL A 457 -2.68 8.97 -30.00
CA VAL A 457 -2.26 10.38 -30.08
C VAL A 457 -1.95 10.85 -28.66
N ASN A 458 -0.73 11.37 -28.46
CA ASN A 458 -0.25 11.86 -27.16
C ASN A 458 -0.47 10.87 -25.99
N GLY A 459 -0.23 9.58 -26.25
CA GLY A 459 -0.37 8.53 -25.23
C GLY A 459 -1.81 8.10 -24.92
N VAL A 460 -2.79 8.46 -25.76
CA VAL A 460 -4.21 8.08 -25.61
C VAL A 460 -4.71 7.41 -26.90
N LEU A 461 -5.45 6.30 -26.77
CA LEU A 461 -6.13 5.64 -27.88
C LEU A 461 -7.31 6.49 -28.36
N THR A 462 -7.33 6.83 -29.64
CA THR A 462 -8.35 7.71 -30.25
C THR A 462 -9.26 7.00 -31.23
N ALA A 463 -8.80 5.91 -31.84
CA ALA A 463 -9.59 5.11 -32.77
C ALA A 463 -9.10 3.66 -32.81
N VAL A 464 -10.01 2.74 -33.12
CA VAL A 464 -9.71 1.32 -33.37
C VAL A 464 -10.25 0.93 -34.73
N THR A 465 -9.40 0.32 -35.55
CA THR A 465 -9.76 -0.21 -36.87
C THR A 465 -9.82 -1.74 -36.78
N VAL A 466 -10.91 -2.35 -37.23
CA VAL A 466 -11.02 -3.81 -37.34
C VAL A 466 -10.43 -4.23 -38.69
N THR A 467 -9.27 -4.89 -38.68
CA THR A 467 -8.59 -5.38 -39.88
C THR A 467 -9.12 -6.74 -40.31
N ASN A 468 -9.53 -7.58 -39.34
CA ASN A 468 -10.20 -8.84 -39.56
C ASN A 468 -11.38 -8.99 -38.60
N GLN A 469 -12.58 -9.25 -39.15
CA GLN A 469 -13.80 -9.34 -38.35
C GLN A 469 -13.94 -10.64 -37.55
N GLY A 470 -13.12 -11.65 -37.85
CA GLY A 470 -13.20 -12.97 -37.24
C GLY A 470 -14.55 -13.67 -37.44
N SER A 471 -14.82 -14.69 -36.64
CA SER A 471 -16.12 -15.38 -36.57
C SER A 471 -16.29 -16.16 -35.26
N GLY A 472 -17.55 -16.39 -34.84
CA GLY A 472 -17.88 -17.15 -33.63
C GLY A 472 -18.02 -16.30 -32.36
N TYR A 473 -18.16 -14.98 -32.50
CA TYR A 473 -18.34 -14.03 -31.40
C TYR A 473 -19.80 -13.96 -30.91
N SER A 474 -20.00 -13.63 -29.62
CA SER A 474 -21.33 -13.43 -29.05
C SER A 474 -21.70 -11.95 -29.01
N SER A 475 -22.97 -11.62 -29.25
CA SER A 475 -23.51 -10.27 -29.05
C SER A 475 -23.90 -9.98 -27.60
N THR A 476 -24.01 -11.00 -26.75
CA THR A 476 -24.31 -10.86 -25.32
C THR A 476 -23.05 -10.95 -24.45
N ASN A 477 -21.98 -11.53 -24.97
CA ASN A 477 -20.67 -11.55 -24.34
C ASN A 477 -19.66 -10.94 -25.32
N LEU A 478 -19.55 -9.61 -25.26
CA LEU A 478 -18.77 -8.83 -26.19
C LEU A 478 -17.27 -9.08 -25.97
N PRO A 479 -16.47 -9.17 -27.04
CA PRO A 479 -15.03 -9.28 -26.90
C PRO A 479 -14.43 -8.00 -26.32
N GLN A 480 -13.35 -8.15 -25.56
CA GLN A 480 -12.61 -7.05 -24.97
C GLN A 480 -11.37 -6.72 -25.80
N VAL A 481 -11.00 -5.45 -25.82
CA VAL A 481 -9.81 -4.94 -26.51
C VAL A 481 -8.84 -4.39 -25.48
N SER A 482 -7.56 -4.77 -25.60
CA SER A 482 -6.51 -4.34 -24.69
C SER A 482 -5.17 -4.22 -25.42
N VAL A 483 -4.24 -3.44 -24.83
CA VAL A 483 -2.85 -3.40 -25.29
C VAL A 483 -2.08 -4.56 -24.65
N THR A 484 -1.39 -5.37 -25.45
CA THR A 484 -0.77 -6.63 -24.98
C THR A 484 0.75 -6.60 -24.90
N ASN A 485 1.42 -5.74 -25.66
CA ASN A 485 2.88 -5.67 -25.68
C ASN A 485 3.45 -4.83 -24.51
N ILE A 486 3.02 -5.13 -23.29
CA ILE A 486 3.36 -4.41 -22.05
C ILE A 486 4.41 -5.12 -21.17
N HIS A 487 5.11 -6.11 -21.72
CA HIS A 487 6.11 -6.92 -21.00
C HIS A 487 7.53 -6.33 -21.13
N LYS A 488 8.44 -6.69 -20.22
CA LYS A 488 9.86 -6.36 -20.38
C LYS A 488 10.43 -7.17 -21.55
N ILE A 489 11.26 -6.57 -22.38
CA ILE A 489 11.97 -7.28 -23.45
C ILE A 489 13.40 -7.52 -22.99
N VAL A 490 13.82 -8.79 -23.00
CA VAL A 490 15.19 -9.19 -22.69
C VAL A 490 15.81 -9.72 -23.97
N THR A 491 17.01 -9.23 -24.28
CA THR A 491 17.83 -9.80 -25.36
C THR A 491 18.90 -10.65 -24.70
N SER A 492 18.82 -11.96 -24.86
CA SER A 492 19.87 -12.89 -24.46
C SER A 492 20.71 -13.28 -25.67
N VAL A 493 22.00 -13.48 -25.46
CA VAL A 493 22.87 -14.09 -26.46
C VAL A 493 23.23 -15.47 -25.93
N SER A 494 22.92 -16.49 -26.72
CA SER A 494 23.23 -17.87 -26.34
C SER A 494 24.13 -18.52 -27.38
N PRO A 495 25.12 -19.32 -26.95
CA PRO A 495 25.91 -20.11 -27.87
C PRO A 495 25.02 -21.12 -28.58
N ILE A 496 25.26 -21.34 -29.87
CA ILE A 496 24.53 -22.37 -30.60
C ILE A 496 25.23 -23.70 -30.32
N ASN A 497 24.56 -24.65 -29.68
CA ASN A 497 25.13 -25.98 -29.35
C ASN A 497 25.58 -26.81 -30.57
N VAL A 498 25.17 -26.41 -31.79
CA VAL A 498 25.58 -27.02 -33.06
C VAL A 498 26.84 -26.35 -33.63
N PHE A 499 27.25 -25.20 -33.09
CA PHE A 499 28.52 -24.59 -33.42
C PHE A 499 29.65 -25.45 -32.85
N ASN A 500 30.50 -25.94 -33.73
CA ASN A 500 31.74 -26.63 -33.38
C ASN A 500 32.86 -25.83 -34.03
N GLU A 501 33.74 -25.27 -33.20
CA GLU A 501 34.92 -24.51 -33.62
C GLU A 501 35.87 -25.34 -34.52
N ASN A 502 35.81 -26.67 -34.40
CA ASN A 502 36.59 -27.60 -35.20
C ASN A 502 35.87 -28.04 -36.48
N ASN A 503 34.61 -27.67 -36.75
CA ASN A 503 33.89 -28.14 -37.95
C ASN A 503 34.58 -27.79 -39.27
N ALA A 504 35.25 -26.63 -39.34
CA ALA A 504 36.02 -26.26 -40.52
C ALA A 504 37.26 -27.16 -40.69
N ARG A 505 37.93 -27.47 -39.57
CA ARG A 505 39.06 -28.41 -39.51
C ARG A 505 38.63 -29.84 -39.82
N ASP A 506 37.57 -30.34 -39.19
CA ASP A 506 37.01 -31.68 -39.44
C ASP A 506 36.56 -31.85 -40.91
N ALA A 507 36.10 -30.76 -41.56
CA ALA A 507 35.73 -30.78 -42.97
C ALA A 507 36.95 -30.82 -43.90
N THR A 508 38.05 -30.18 -43.53
CA THR A 508 39.28 -30.17 -44.32
C THR A 508 40.24 -31.30 -43.95
N ASP A 509 40.06 -31.98 -42.82
CA ASP A 509 40.92 -33.08 -42.34
C ASP A 509 41.08 -34.18 -43.40
N LEU A 510 40.05 -34.47 -44.19
CA LEU A 510 40.15 -35.41 -45.30
C LEU A 510 41.02 -34.86 -46.44
N ILE A 511 40.90 -33.58 -46.78
CA ILE A 511 41.73 -32.89 -47.80
C ILE A 511 43.18 -32.74 -47.31
N ASP A 512 43.36 -32.54 -46.00
CA ASP A 512 44.64 -32.34 -45.32
C ASP A 512 45.40 -33.66 -45.10
N ALA A 513 44.68 -34.79 -44.99
CA ALA A 513 45.22 -36.15 -44.97
C ALA A 513 45.71 -36.64 -46.35
N PHE A 514 45.64 -35.81 -47.39
CA PHE A 514 46.24 -36.06 -48.69
C PHE A 514 47.44 -35.13 -48.99
N PRO A 515 48.47 -35.04 -48.11
CA PRO A 515 49.60 -34.15 -48.35
C PRO A 515 50.45 -34.56 -49.58
N ASP A 516 50.41 -35.83 -50.01
CA ASP A 516 51.23 -36.38 -51.10
C ASP A 516 50.45 -36.73 -52.38
N LEU A 517 49.35 -36.02 -52.69
CA LEU A 517 48.61 -36.20 -53.96
C LEU A 517 49.46 -35.89 -55.21
N GLY A 518 50.60 -35.21 -55.06
CA GLY A 518 51.53 -34.91 -56.15
C GLY A 518 52.09 -36.14 -56.88
N ASP A 519 52.15 -37.30 -56.21
CA ASP A 519 52.66 -38.54 -56.81
C ASP A 519 51.57 -39.40 -57.49
N ALA A 520 50.31 -39.28 -57.05
CA ALA A 520 49.18 -40.03 -57.62
C ALA A 520 48.42 -39.25 -58.72
N PHE A 521 48.38 -37.93 -58.62
CA PHE A 521 47.75 -37.01 -59.58
C PHE A 521 48.66 -35.79 -59.81
N PRO A 522 49.68 -35.89 -60.68
CA PRO A 522 50.73 -34.86 -60.85
C PRO A 522 50.23 -33.49 -61.32
N THR A 523 48.95 -33.35 -61.65
CA THR A 523 48.29 -32.09 -62.00
C THR A 523 47.57 -31.41 -60.83
N TYR A 524 47.47 -32.06 -59.66
CA TYR A 524 46.81 -31.51 -58.48
C TYR A 524 47.85 -30.82 -57.59
N THR A 525 47.86 -29.49 -57.64
CA THR A 525 48.87 -28.66 -56.98
C THR A 525 48.44 -28.23 -55.57
N ALA A 526 49.38 -27.70 -54.78
CA ALA A 526 49.04 -27.10 -53.47
C ALA A 526 48.01 -25.94 -53.60
N ASP A 527 48.00 -25.24 -54.73
CA ASP A 527 47.02 -24.19 -55.03
C ASP A 527 45.63 -24.78 -55.31
N ASP A 528 45.55 -25.96 -55.94
CA ASP A 528 44.29 -26.68 -56.13
C ASP A 528 43.73 -27.20 -54.79
N GLN A 529 44.60 -27.73 -53.93
CA GLN A 529 44.22 -28.16 -52.58
C GLN A 529 43.70 -26.98 -51.75
N GLN A 530 44.35 -25.82 -51.82
CA GLN A 530 43.88 -24.61 -51.13
C GLN A 530 42.55 -24.11 -51.70
N ARG A 531 42.40 -24.09 -53.03
CA ARG A 531 41.14 -23.70 -53.68
C ARG A 531 39.98 -24.61 -53.28
N ASP A 532 40.21 -25.92 -53.21
CA ASP A 532 39.17 -26.88 -52.86
C ASP A 532 38.85 -26.82 -51.35
N ARG A 533 39.84 -26.54 -50.48
CA ARG A 533 39.61 -26.17 -49.07
C ARG A 533 38.71 -24.94 -48.96
N ASP A 534 39.07 -23.88 -49.65
CA ASP A 534 38.31 -22.61 -49.62
C ASP A 534 36.90 -22.81 -50.20
N ALA A 535 36.75 -23.62 -51.26
CA ALA A 535 35.46 -23.96 -51.85
C ALA A 535 34.60 -24.83 -50.92
N LEU A 536 35.20 -25.79 -50.20
CA LEU A 536 34.48 -26.64 -49.25
C LEU A 536 34.00 -25.83 -48.04
N ILE A 537 34.87 -24.97 -47.50
CA ILE A 537 34.51 -24.05 -46.41
C ILE A 537 33.41 -23.09 -46.87
N ALA A 538 33.54 -22.49 -48.06
CA ALA A 538 32.54 -21.59 -48.62
C ALA A 538 31.20 -22.27 -48.95
N SER A 539 31.21 -23.57 -49.29
CA SER A 539 29.98 -24.34 -49.58
C SER A 539 29.19 -24.69 -48.32
N ARG A 540 29.84 -24.67 -47.14
CA ARG A 540 29.18 -24.97 -45.86
C ARG A 540 28.66 -23.69 -45.23
N SER A 541 27.36 -23.67 -44.95
CA SER A 541 26.78 -22.66 -44.07
C SER A 541 27.10 -23.03 -42.63
N PHE A 542 28.09 -22.38 -42.03
CA PHE A 542 28.35 -22.53 -40.60
C PHE A 542 27.28 -21.74 -39.82
N PRO A 543 26.59 -22.36 -38.84
CA PRO A 543 25.77 -21.59 -37.93
C PRO A 543 26.67 -20.60 -37.18
N PRO A 544 26.18 -19.38 -36.87
CA PRO A 544 26.95 -18.44 -36.08
C PRO A 544 27.27 -19.01 -34.70
N ALA A 545 28.39 -18.61 -34.10
CA ALA A 545 28.78 -19.06 -32.77
C ALA A 545 27.72 -18.71 -31.72
N GLU A 546 27.03 -17.59 -31.93
CA GLU A 546 26.05 -17.03 -31.01
C GLU A 546 24.76 -16.67 -31.75
N ARG A 547 23.64 -16.81 -31.05
CA ARG A 547 22.34 -16.31 -31.49
C ARG A 547 21.78 -15.36 -30.46
N ALA A 548 21.42 -14.17 -30.89
CA ALA A 548 20.56 -13.29 -30.11
C ALA A 548 19.13 -13.83 -30.11
N GLN A 549 18.56 -14.02 -28.93
CA GLN A 549 17.16 -14.33 -28.72
C GLN A 549 16.51 -13.16 -27.99
N VAL A 550 15.34 -12.76 -28.48
CA VAL A 550 14.50 -11.77 -27.82
C VAL A 550 13.39 -12.54 -27.10
N SER A 551 13.30 -12.37 -25.79
CA SER A 551 12.28 -12.98 -24.95
C SER A 551 11.56 -11.93 -24.11
N SER A 552 10.39 -12.30 -23.58
CA SER A 552 9.74 -11.54 -22.53
C SER A 552 10.45 -11.83 -21.21
N GLY A 553 10.89 -10.78 -20.51
CA GLY A 553 11.37 -10.87 -19.14
C GLY A 553 10.31 -10.48 -18.13
N ASP A 554 10.59 -10.78 -16.87
CA ASP A 554 9.73 -10.39 -15.76
C ASP A 554 9.76 -8.87 -15.55
N THR A 555 8.58 -8.31 -15.33
CA THR A 555 8.38 -6.90 -15.00
C THR A 555 8.42 -6.66 -13.49
N LEU A 556 8.07 -7.68 -12.71
CA LEU A 556 7.88 -7.61 -11.28
C LEU A 556 8.69 -8.73 -10.61
N ASN A 557 9.48 -8.38 -9.61
CA ASN A 557 10.17 -9.34 -8.76
C ASN A 557 9.42 -9.47 -7.42
N MET A 558 8.94 -10.67 -7.10
CA MET A 558 8.21 -10.95 -5.87
C MET A 558 9.17 -11.30 -4.74
N LYS A 559 8.90 -10.84 -3.52
CA LYS A 559 9.64 -11.27 -2.34
C LYS A 559 9.39 -12.75 -2.09
N MET A 560 10.45 -13.55 -2.08
CA MET A 560 10.37 -14.99 -1.81
C MET A 560 10.59 -15.30 -0.33
N ASP A 561 9.97 -16.39 0.14
CA ASP A 561 10.14 -16.96 1.47
C ASP A 561 11.22 -18.05 1.43
N PRO A 562 12.40 -17.82 2.03
CA PRO A 562 13.50 -18.79 2.00
C PRO A 562 13.19 -20.07 2.78
N ASN A 563 12.18 -20.07 3.67
CA ASN A 563 11.82 -21.20 4.52
C ASN A 563 10.71 -22.07 3.93
N SER A 564 10.09 -21.65 2.83
CA SER A 564 8.94 -22.32 2.23
C SER A 564 9.24 -22.66 0.78
N ARG A 565 9.35 -23.95 0.48
CA ARG A 565 9.69 -24.45 -0.86
C ARG A 565 8.53 -25.21 -1.48
N ARG A 566 8.28 -24.97 -2.77
CA ARG A 566 7.38 -25.77 -3.62
C ARG A 566 8.22 -26.69 -4.49
N VAL A 567 7.91 -27.99 -4.44
CA VAL A 567 8.52 -28.98 -5.32
C VAL A 567 7.53 -29.31 -6.43
N GLU A 568 7.96 -29.11 -7.67
CA GLU A 568 7.18 -29.46 -8.86
C GLU A 568 7.85 -30.60 -9.61
N GLN A 569 7.06 -31.59 -9.99
CA GLN A 569 7.51 -32.65 -10.87
C GLN A 569 7.41 -32.16 -12.31
N LYS A 570 8.55 -32.08 -13.02
CA LYS A 570 8.57 -31.76 -14.45
C LYS A 570 7.93 -32.89 -15.26
N PRO A 571 7.33 -32.58 -16.42
CA PRO A 571 6.94 -33.60 -17.38
C PRO A 571 8.16 -34.43 -17.79
N GLN A 572 7.97 -35.73 -17.96
CA GLN A 572 9.00 -36.59 -18.53
C GLN A 572 9.17 -36.23 -20.02
N ILE A 573 10.38 -35.83 -20.39
CA ILE A 573 10.73 -35.37 -21.75
C ILE A 573 11.49 -36.45 -22.54
N GLY A 574 12.03 -37.46 -21.85
CA GLY A 574 12.74 -38.60 -22.45
C GLY A 574 11.96 -39.91 -22.31
N PHE A 575 12.40 -40.92 -23.06
CA PHE A 575 11.92 -42.29 -22.89
C PHE A 575 12.64 -42.95 -21.71
N GLU A 576 12.07 -43.99 -21.12
CA GLU A 576 12.87 -44.83 -20.21
C GLU A 576 13.99 -45.52 -20.99
N SER A 577 15.17 -45.66 -20.38
CA SER A 577 16.31 -46.35 -21.01
C SER A 577 15.96 -47.78 -21.44
N SER A 578 15.09 -48.44 -20.68
CA SER A 578 14.56 -49.78 -20.97
C SER A 578 13.84 -49.88 -22.32
N GLU A 579 13.14 -48.82 -22.74
CA GLU A 579 12.35 -48.79 -23.97
C GLU A 579 13.22 -48.59 -25.22
N LEU A 580 14.35 -47.87 -25.08
CA LEU A 580 15.25 -47.58 -26.19
C LEU A 580 16.40 -48.59 -26.33
N THR A 581 16.61 -49.46 -25.35
CA THR A 581 17.74 -50.42 -25.31
C THR A 581 17.81 -51.29 -26.57
N VAL A 582 16.68 -51.83 -27.04
CA VAL A 582 16.63 -52.66 -28.26
C VAL A 582 16.98 -51.83 -29.50
N SER A 583 16.42 -50.62 -29.61
CA SER A 583 16.71 -49.75 -30.75
C SER A 583 18.16 -49.26 -30.74
N GLU A 584 18.77 -49.03 -29.58
CA GLU A 584 20.18 -48.66 -29.47
C GLU A 584 21.06 -49.79 -30.00
N GLN A 585 20.79 -51.03 -29.59
CA GLN A 585 21.54 -52.20 -30.04
C GLN A 585 21.37 -52.49 -31.54
N GLU A 586 20.16 -52.28 -32.10
CA GLU A 586 19.92 -52.51 -33.53
C GLU A 586 20.56 -51.47 -34.44
N ARG A 587 20.55 -50.20 -34.03
CA ARG A 587 21.06 -49.06 -34.80
C ARG A 587 22.54 -48.78 -34.59
N ARG A 588 23.16 -49.36 -33.57
CA ARG A 588 24.60 -49.25 -33.34
C ARG A 588 25.36 -49.71 -34.60
N PRO A 589 26.33 -48.93 -35.10
CA PRO A 589 27.17 -49.35 -36.21
C PRO A 589 27.80 -50.73 -35.92
N LYS A 590 27.42 -51.75 -36.69
CA LYS A 590 27.86 -53.15 -36.50
C LYS A 590 29.22 -53.43 -37.12
N THR A 591 29.73 -52.50 -37.92
CA THR A 591 30.98 -52.63 -38.65
C THR A 591 32.14 -52.29 -37.71
N ASP A 592 32.93 -53.30 -37.38
CA ASP A 592 34.14 -53.17 -36.57
C ASP A 592 35.35 -52.99 -37.50
N TYR A 593 35.75 -51.72 -37.70
CA TYR A 593 36.90 -51.39 -38.53
C TYR A 593 38.23 -51.57 -37.80
N SER A 594 38.26 -51.96 -36.51
CA SER A 594 39.51 -52.28 -35.81
C SER A 594 40.27 -53.44 -36.46
N LYS A 595 39.55 -54.31 -37.19
CA LYS A 595 40.12 -55.40 -38.00
C LYS A 595 40.96 -54.93 -39.18
N LEU A 596 40.83 -53.67 -39.61
CA LEU A 596 41.74 -53.08 -40.58
C LEU A 596 43.18 -53.04 -40.05
N ASN A 597 43.39 -53.09 -38.71
CA ASN A 597 44.72 -53.24 -38.11
C ASN A 597 45.46 -54.50 -38.56
N GLU A 598 44.73 -55.58 -38.83
CA GLU A 598 45.27 -56.88 -39.26
C GLU A 598 45.57 -56.92 -40.77
N VAL A 599 45.06 -55.97 -41.54
CA VAL A 599 45.30 -55.86 -42.98
C VAL A 599 46.57 -55.03 -43.20
N ASP A 600 47.52 -55.60 -43.95
CA ASP A 600 48.74 -54.91 -44.37
C ASP A 600 48.43 -54.03 -45.58
N PHE A 601 48.40 -52.72 -45.35
CA PHE A 601 48.21 -51.68 -46.37
C PHE A 601 49.53 -51.27 -47.04
N GLY A 602 50.63 -51.96 -46.74
CA GLY A 602 51.98 -51.63 -47.21
C GLY A 602 52.63 -50.51 -46.40
N SER A 603 53.83 -50.11 -46.81
CA SER A 603 54.63 -49.08 -46.11
C SER A 603 54.31 -47.64 -46.55
N SER A 604 53.30 -47.45 -47.40
CA SER A 604 52.86 -46.12 -47.84
C SER A 604 52.27 -45.35 -46.65
N SER A 605 52.75 -44.12 -46.44
CA SER A 605 52.24 -43.18 -45.45
C SER A 605 50.74 -42.94 -45.64
N GLU A 606 50.32 -42.77 -46.89
CA GLU A 606 48.96 -42.46 -47.30
C GLU A 606 48.00 -43.61 -46.95
N ALA A 607 48.44 -44.85 -47.18
CA ALA A 607 47.64 -46.03 -46.90
C ALA A 607 47.49 -46.28 -45.38
N GLN A 608 48.52 -45.94 -44.59
CA GLN A 608 48.48 -46.04 -43.13
C GLN A 608 47.63 -44.92 -42.49
N GLU A 609 47.68 -43.71 -43.05
CA GLU A 609 46.89 -42.57 -42.58
C GLU A 609 45.40 -42.73 -42.93
N PHE A 610 45.09 -43.21 -44.14
CA PHE A 610 43.72 -43.57 -44.54
C PHE A 610 43.13 -44.67 -43.63
N LYS A 611 43.93 -45.69 -43.31
CA LYS A 611 43.56 -46.75 -42.35
C LYS A 611 43.24 -46.17 -40.97
N ARG A 612 44.07 -45.26 -40.46
CA ARG A 612 43.84 -44.59 -39.17
C ARG A 612 42.59 -43.71 -39.20
N ALA A 613 42.39 -42.93 -40.26
CA ALA A 613 41.23 -42.06 -40.41
C ALA A 613 39.90 -42.85 -40.40
N ILE A 614 39.84 -44.01 -41.07
CA ILE A 614 38.65 -44.88 -41.06
C ILE A 614 38.39 -45.45 -39.65
N ILE A 615 39.43 -45.91 -38.96
CA ILE A 615 39.30 -46.45 -37.59
C ILE A 615 38.83 -45.35 -36.62
N ASP A 616 39.43 -44.17 -36.68
CA ASP A 616 39.07 -43.04 -35.83
C ASP A 616 37.66 -42.51 -36.15
N GLN A 617 37.25 -42.50 -37.43
CA GLN A 617 35.87 -42.18 -37.82
C GLN A 617 34.87 -43.18 -37.24
N ASN A 618 35.11 -44.49 -37.38
CA ASN A 618 34.21 -45.49 -36.83
C ASN A 618 34.08 -45.41 -35.30
N LYS A 619 35.20 -45.15 -34.62
CA LYS A 619 35.22 -44.93 -33.17
C LYS A 619 34.33 -43.75 -32.78
N ARG A 620 34.47 -42.61 -33.48
CA ARG A 620 33.63 -41.42 -33.27
C ARG A 620 32.15 -41.68 -33.57
N GLU A 621 31.83 -42.44 -34.61
CA GLU A 621 30.44 -42.81 -34.93
C GLU A 621 29.80 -43.70 -33.86
N VAL A 622 30.55 -44.67 -33.32
CA VAL A 622 30.08 -45.55 -32.23
C VAL A 622 29.88 -44.76 -30.93
N GLU A 623 30.83 -43.91 -30.57
CA GLU A 623 30.72 -43.04 -29.38
C GLU A 623 29.58 -42.02 -29.53
N GLY A 624 29.43 -41.40 -30.70
CA GLY A 624 28.36 -40.48 -31.02
C GLY A 624 26.97 -41.13 -30.98
N HIS A 625 26.85 -42.38 -31.41
CA HIS A 625 25.60 -43.14 -31.37
C HIS A 625 25.10 -43.34 -29.93
N SER A 626 25.93 -43.84 -29.02
CA SER A 626 25.51 -44.03 -27.62
C SER A 626 25.24 -42.70 -26.92
N ALA A 627 26.02 -41.65 -27.23
CA ALA A 627 25.73 -40.30 -26.71
C ALA A 627 24.38 -39.75 -27.21
N GLN A 628 23.95 -40.10 -28.42
CA GLN A 628 22.65 -39.69 -28.95
C GLN A 628 21.49 -40.38 -28.21
N PHE A 629 21.59 -41.69 -27.94
CA PHE A 629 20.57 -42.42 -27.19
C PHE A 629 20.48 -41.97 -25.74
N ALA A 630 21.61 -41.74 -25.08
CA ALA A 630 21.65 -41.19 -23.72
C ALA A 630 20.95 -39.82 -23.60
N ARG A 631 20.95 -39.00 -24.66
CA ARG A 631 20.24 -37.71 -24.71
C ARG A 631 18.72 -37.86 -24.88
N MET A 632 18.23 -39.03 -25.30
CA MET A 632 16.81 -39.31 -25.49
C MET A 632 16.18 -40.04 -24.29
N THR A 633 16.99 -40.49 -23.33
CA THR A 633 16.55 -41.27 -22.17
C THR A 633 16.43 -40.43 -20.90
N GLN A 634 15.40 -40.70 -20.10
CA GLN A 634 15.16 -40.12 -18.78
C GLN A 634 14.50 -41.17 -17.87
N ASP A 635 15.28 -41.76 -16.96
CA ASP A 635 14.82 -42.86 -16.08
C ASP A 635 14.05 -42.41 -14.84
N GLU A 636 14.24 -41.15 -14.41
CA GLU A 636 13.54 -40.58 -13.26
C GLU A 636 12.91 -39.22 -13.62
N PRO A 637 11.72 -38.90 -13.07
CA PRO A 637 11.14 -37.58 -13.21
C PRO A 637 12.10 -36.53 -12.66
N GLN A 638 12.31 -35.46 -13.42
CA GLN A 638 13.04 -34.31 -12.90
C GLN A 638 12.12 -33.53 -11.96
N TYR A 639 12.66 -33.13 -10.82
CA TYR A 639 11.97 -32.22 -9.90
C TYR A 639 12.63 -30.85 -9.98
N GLU A 640 11.81 -29.82 -9.88
CA GLU A 640 12.27 -28.45 -9.70
C GLU A 640 11.75 -27.93 -8.36
N THR A 641 12.62 -27.26 -7.63
CA THR A 641 12.27 -26.68 -6.34
C THR A 641 12.29 -25.17 -6.50
N TYR A 642 11.21 -24.53 -6.09
CA TYR A 642 11.01 -23.10 -6.11
C TYR A 642 10.79 -22.60 -4.70
N ASP A 643 11.30 -21.42 -4.37
CA ASP A 643 10.88 -20.73 -3.16
C ASP A 643 9.46 -20.19 -3.36
N ASN A 644 8.61 -20.30 -2.33
CA ASN A 644 7.28 -19.74 -2.34
C ASN A 644 7.35 -18.22 -2.14
N VAL A 645 6.32 -17.50 -2.56
CA VAL A 645 6.22 -16.06 -2.30
C VAL A 645 5.99 -15.82 -0.81
N TYR A 646 6.69 -14.84 -0.24
CA TYR A 646 6.54 -14.41 1.14
C TYR A 646 5.19 -13.71 1.35
N ILE A 647 4.40 -14.24 2.29
CA ILE A 647 3.07 -13.72 2.63
C ILE A 647 3.13 -13.06 4.01
N GLU A 648 2.71 -11.80 4.07
CA GLU A 648 2.49 -11.08 5.30
C GLU A 648 1.00 -11.05 5.62
N THR A 649 0.66 -11.05 6.92
CA THR A 649 -0.72 -10.95 7.40
C THR A 649 -0.84 -9.78 8.36
N VAL A 650 -1.77 -8.88 8.05
CA VAL A 650 -2.21 -7.82 8.96
C VAL A 650 -3.57 -8.22 9.53
N GLN A 651 -3.67 -8.21 10.85
CA GLN A 651 -4.93 -8.34 11.58
C GLN A 651 -5.29 -6.97 12.14
N GLY A 652 -6.40 -6.37 11.68
CA GLY A 652 -6.77 -5.02 12.09
C GLY A 652 -7.29 -4.14 10.95
N PRO A 653 -7.35 -2.81 11.18
CA PRO A 653 -7.86 -1.83 10.20
C PRO A 653 -6.97 -1.73 8.95
N PHE A 654 -7.53 -1.22 7.85
CA PHE A 654 -6.78 -1.02 6.60
C PHE A 654 -5.68 0.04 6.75
N SER A 655 -5.77 0.93 7.74
CA SER A 655 -4.73 1.91 8.07
C SER A 655 -3.38 1.29 8.46
N GLU A 656 -3.37 0.02 8.87
CA GLU A 656 -2.15 -0.72 9.21
C GLU A 656 -1.48 -1.35 7.98
N LEU A 657 -2.09 -1.25 6.79
CA LEU A 657 -1.46 -1.72 5.57
C LEU A 657 -0.35 -0.76 5.12
N PRO A 658 0.77 -1.28 4.59
CA PRO A 658 1.81 -0.44 4.03
C PRO A 658 1.34 0.27 2.76
N TYR A 659 1.87 1.47 2.54
CA TYR A 659 1.61 2.27 1.33
C TYR A 659 2.56 1.86 0.21
N ALA A 660 2.01 1.63 -0.99
CA ALA A 660 2.80 1.41 -2.18
C ALA A 660 3.56 2.68 -2.61
N SER A 661 4.74 2.51 -3.20
CA SER A 661 5.55 3.57 -3.81
C SER A 661 5.64 3.35 -5.33
N THR A 662 6.53 4.07 -6.01
CA THR A 662 6.68 3.98 -7.47
C THR A 662 7.04 2.54 -7.88
N TYR A 663 8.04 1.96 -7.22
CA TYR A 663 8.56 0.63 -7.57
C TYR A 663 8.14 -0.47 -6.60
N THR A 664 7.87 -0.16 -5.33
CA THR A 664 7.45 -1.16 -4.35
C THR A 664 5.93 -1.28 -4.29
N LYS A 665 5.39 -2.48 -4.55
CA LYS A 665 3.96 -2.79 -4.65
C LYS A 665 3.55 -3.88 -3.67
N TYR A 666 2.29 -3.82 -3.23
CA TYR A 666 1.70 -4.77 -2.29
C TYR A 666 0.46 -5.42 -2.92
N PHE A 667 0.47 -6.73 -3.06
CA PHE A 667 -0.58 -7.49 -3.73
C PHE A 667 -1.40 -8.25 -2.71
N MET A 668 -2.69 -7.90 -2.58
CA MET A 668 -3.60 -8.61 -1.70
C MET A 668 -3.87 -10.04 -2.22
N ARG A 669 -3.69 -11.02 -1.35
CA ARG A 669 -3.95 -12.45 -1.63
C ARG A 669 -5.26 -12.92 -1.05
N GLN A 670 -5.57 -12.49 0.17
CA GLN A 670 -6.78 -12.88 0.87
C GLN A 670 -7.29 -11.74 1.74
N TYR A 671 -8.61 -11.56 1.75
CA TYR A 671 -9.31 -10.69 2.68
C TYR A 671 -10.37 -11.50 3.42
N ARG A 672 -10.34 -11.41 4.75
CA ARG A 672 -11.38 -11.93 5.62
C ARG A 672 -12.06 -10.74 6.31
N PRO A 673 -13.34 -10.47 6.02
CA PRO A 673 -14.08 -9.40 6.70
C PRO A 673 -14.32 -9.73 8.18
N ASP A 674 -14.57 -8.69 8.96
CA ASP A 674 -14.99 -8.81 10.35
C ASP A 674 -16.40 -9.45 10.41
N PRO A 675 -16.63 -10.46 11.28
CA PRO A 675 -17.92 -11.15 11.36
C PRO A 675 -19.00 -10.38 12.14
N ARG A 676 -18.67 -9.30 12.85
CA ARG A 676 -19.62 -8.55 13.70
C ARG A 676 -20.59 -7.75 12.83
N ILE A 677 -21.85 -7.68 13.25
CA ILE A 677 -22.90 -6.90 12.55
C ILE A 677 -22.85 -5.45 12.99
N ASN A 678 -22.60 -5.20 14.28
CA ASN A 678 -22.45 -3.88 14.85
C ASN A 678 -21.56 -3.94 16.11
N THR A 679 -21.19 -2.77 16.61
CA THR A 679 -20.56 -2.59 17.92
C THR A 679 -21.07 -1.31 18.57
N ASN A 680 -20.86 -1.16 19.88
CA ASN A 680 -21.12 0.08 20.61
C ASN A 680 -19.84 0.84 20.89
N ILE A 681 -19.84 2.13 20.61
CA ILE A 681 -18.81 3.06 21.03
C ILE A 681 -19.38 3.91 22.17
N SER A 682 -18.85 3.71 23.39
CA SER A 682 -19.22 4.50 24.57
C SER A 682 -18.38 5.76 24.61
N VAL A 683 -19.02 6.91 24.51
CA VAL A 683 -18.38 8.23 24.49
C VAL A 683 -18.71 8.95 25.79
N THR A 684 -17.69 9.51 26.44
CA THR A 684 -17.83 10.31 27.66
C THR A 684 -17.33 11.73 27.42
N LEU A 685 -18.23 12.69 27.60
CA LEU A 685 -17.95 14.12 27.59
C LEU A 685 -17.99 14.64 29.03
N SER A 686 -17.02 15.45 29.43
CA SER A 686 -16.99 16.05 30.77
C SER A 686 -16.55 17.50 30.72
N VAL A 687 -16.97 18.29 31.71
CA VAL A 687 -16.52 19.66 31.89
C VAL A 687 -16.16 19.89 33.34
N ASN A 688 -14.97 20.45 33.57
CA ASN A 688 -14.60 21.05 34.84
C ASN A 688 -14.80 22.56 34.75
N VAL A 689 -15.49 23.13 35.72
CA VAL A 689 -15.72 24.58 35.80
C VAL A 689 -14.57 25.25 36.54
N ALA A 690 -14.31 26.52 36.22
CA ALA A 690 -13.26 27.30 36.89
C ALA A 690 -13.56 27.57 38.36
N GLN A 691 -14.84 27.76 38.70
CA GLN A 691 -15.32 28.01 40.05
C GLN A 691 -16.66 27.28 40.25
N THR A 692 -16.79 26.56 41.37
CA THR A 692 -18.01 25.84 41.73
C THR A 692 -18.89 26.65 42.69
N GLY A 693 -20.19 26.34 42.72
CA GLY A 693 -21.17 27.00 43.57
C GLY A 693 -21.69 28.33 43.00
N THR A 694 -22.05 29.25 43.90
CA THR A 694 -22.76 30.50 43.58
C THR A 694 -21.98 31.77 43.96
N SER A 695 -20.77 31.64 44.49
CA SER A 695 -20.02 32.75 45.10
C SER A 695 -19.30 33.67 44.10
N HIS A 696 -19.10 33.22 42.86
CA HIS A 696 -18.33 33.93 41.85
C HIS A 696 -19.15 34.84 40.92
N PHE A 697 -20.47 34.85 41.09
CA PHE A 697 -21.37 35.78 40.39
C PHE A 697 -22.34 36.44 41.37
N SER A 698 -22.94 37.55 40.96
CA SER A 698 -23.93 38.25 41.78
C SER A 698 -25.33 37.71 41.50
N CYS A 699 -26.01 37.20 42.54
CA CYS A 699 -27.42 36.85 42.48
C CYS A 699 -28.20 37.51 43.62
N PRO A 700 -28.53 38.81 43.50
CA PRO A 700 -29.28 39.51 44.52
C PRO A 700 -30.68 38.92 44.66
N GLN A 701 -31.16 38.84 45.91
CA GLN A 701 -32.54 38.44 46.16
C GLN A 701 -33.51 39.46 45.53
N PRO A 702 -34.52 39.01 44.77
CA PRO A 702 -35.55 39.89 44.24
C PRO A 702 -36.34 40.60 45.35
N ALA A 703 -37.05 41.67 44.98
CA ALA A 703 -38.04 42.25 45.88
C ALA A 703 -39.17 41.25 46.12
N ALA A 704 -39.66 41.17 47.37
CA ALA A 704 -40.76 40.29 47.72
C ALA A 704 -42.03 40.64 46.94
N SER A 705 -42.76 39.62 46.52
CA SER A 705 -44.08 39.74 45.91
C SER A 705 -45.06 40.36 46.90
N THR A 706 -46.09 41.04 46.37
CA THR A 706 -47.17 41.61 47.19
C THR A 706 -48.52 41.21 46.61
N ARG A 707 -49.34 40.55 47.43
CA ARG A 707 -50.74 40.20 47.14
C ARG A 707 -51.56 40.29 48.42
N SER A 708 -52.77 40.83 48.30
CA SER A 708 -53.66 41.01 49.44
C SER A 708 -54.10 39.67 49.99
N GLY A 709 -53.91 39.43 51.29
CA GLY A 709 -54.27 38.17 51.96
C GLY A 709 -53.19 37.09 51.97
N SER A 710 -52.01 37.36 51.41
CA SER A 710 -50.87 36.44 51.41
C SER A 710 -49.67 36.97 52.21
N THR A 711 -48.90 36.07 52.83
CA THR A 711 -47.58 36.34 53.41
C THR A 711 -46.52 35.74 52.50
N PHE A 712 -45.47 36.51 52.18
CA PHE A 712 -44.36 36.08 51.33
C PHE A 712 -43.05 36.01 52.12
N SER A 713 -42.32 34.91 52.00
CA SER A 713 -41.00 34.74 52.62
C SER A 713 -40.03 34.02 51.71
N PHE A 714 -38.83 34.57 51.54
CA PHE A 714 -37.75 33.89 50.82
C PHE A 714 -37.07 32.84 51.70
N LEU A 715 -36.73 31.71 51.07
CA LEU A 715 -35.75 30.78 51.63
C LEU A 715 -34.38 31.50 51.61
N GLY A 716 -33.75 31.64 52.78
CA GLY A 716 -32.56 32.49 52.93
C GLY A 716 -31.38 32.09 52.03
N GLY A 717 -30.80 33.08 51.33
CA GLY A 717 -29.66 32.89 50.45
C GLY A 717 -30.01 32.32 49.06
N VAL A 718 -29.01 32.27 48.18
CA VAL A 718 -29.17 31.67 46.84
C VAL A 718 -29.33 30.16 46.98
N GLN A 719 -30.38 29.63 46.36
CA GLN A 719 -30.70 28.21 46.29
C GLN A 719 -30.14 27.57 45.01
N GLY A 720 -30.07 26.23 45.03
CA GLY A 720 -29.56 25.43 43.92
C GLY A 720 -28.04 25.23 43.96
N PRO A 721 -27.51 24.30 43.13
CA PRO A 721 -26.10 23.91 43.16
C PRO A 721 -25.15 24.95 42.52
N GLY A 722 -25.67 25.92 41.75
CA GLY A 722 -24.84 26.86 41.00
C GLY A 722 -23.96 26.16 39.96
N CYS A 723 -22.75 26.65 39.77
CA CYS A 723 -21.77 26.01 38.89
C CYS A 723 -21.27 24.69 39.48
N GLN A 724 -21.22 23.62 38.68
CA GLN A 724 -20.54 22.39 39.06
C GLN A 724 -19.97 21.66 37.86
N ASN A 725 -19.00 20.80 38.14
CA ASN A 725 -18.48 19.85 37.16
C ASN A 725 -19.58 18.85 36.79
N TRP A 726 -19.55 18.37 35.55
CA TRP A 726 -20.46 17.32 35.10
C TRP A 726 -19.78 16.40 34.09
N SER A 727 -20.37 15.23 33.92
CA SER A 727 -19.96 14.22 32.96
C SER A 727 -21.20 13.56 32.38
N ALA A 728 -21.22 13.39 31.06
CA ALA A 728 -22.29 12.74 30.32
C ALA A 728 -21.70 11.62 29.47
N THR A 729 -22.35 10.46 29.50
CA THR A 729 -21.94 9.29 28.71
C THR A 729 -23.09 8.84 27.82
N GLY A 730 -22.78 8.38 26.62
CA GLY A 730 -23.74 7.79 25.71
C GLY A 730 -23.10 6.74 24.83
N ASN A 731 -23.93 5.80 24.34
CA ASN A 731 -23.49 4.75 23.44
C ASN A 731 -23.91 5.10 22.01
N MET A 732 -22.94 5.07 21.09
CA MET A 732 -23.16 5.17 19.66
C MET A 732 -23.15 3.77 19.07
N ILE A 733 -24.22 3.40 18.38
CA ILE A 733 -24.29 2.15 17.62
C ILE A 733 -23.56 2.37 16.29
N MET A 734 -22.61 1.50 16.00
CA MET A 734 -21.83 1.49 14.78
C MET A 734 -22.13 0.21 14.00
N ASP A 735 -22.83 0.34 12.87
CA ASP A 735 -23.18 -0.78 12.01
C ASP A 735 -22.02 -1.11 11.05
N ASN A 736 -21.77 -2.40 10.83
CA ASN A 736 -20.78 -2.88 9.87
C ASN A 736 -21.32 -2.77 8.44
N ASP A 737 -20.86 -1.76 7.71
CA ASP A 737 -21.23 -1.56 6.30
C ASP A 737 -20.23 -2.25 5.37
N LEU A 738 -20.52 -3.51 5.05
CA LEU A 738 -19.74 -4.30 4.10
C LEU A 738 -19.65 -3.68 2.70
N THR A 739 -20.62 -2.83 2.31
CA THR A 739 -20.57 -2.14 1.01
C THR A 739 -19.52 -1.04 1.03
N SER A 740 -19.50 -0.25 2.10
CA SER A 740 -18.50 0.80 2.30
C SER A 740 -17.10 0.21 2.48
N ALA A 741 -16.94 -0.86 3.27
CA ALA A 741 -15.68 -1.60 3.37
C ALA A 741 -15.18 -2.11 2.00
N THR A 742 -16.08 -2.63 1.16
CA THR A 742 -15.72 -3.07 -0.21
C THR A 742 -15.28 -1.91 -1.09
N ARG A 743 -15.92 -0.73 -0.97
CA ARG A 743 -15.49 0.47 -1.70
C ARG A 743 -14.15 0.99 -1.20
N THR A 744 -13.91 1.00 0.11
CA THR A 744 -12.62 1.36 0.71
C THR A 744 -11.52 0.44 0.21
N LEU A 745 -11.78 -0.88 0.19
CA LEU A 745 -10.88 -1.86 -0.42
C LEU A 745 -10.64 -1.57 -1.90
N SER A 746 -11.69 -1.35 -2.69
CA SER A 746 -11.56 -1.04 -4.12
C SER A 746 -10.79 0.25 -4.37
N ARG A 747 -10.97 1.28 -3.53
CA ARG A 747 -10.24 2.56 -3.62
C ARG A 747 -8.79 2.39 -3.22
N ALA A 748 -8.52 1.73 -2.10
CA ALA A 748 -7.17 1.39 -1.69
C ALA A 748 -6.46 0.63 -2.81
N THR A 749 -7.14 -0.32 -3.43
CA THR A 749 -6.50 -1.06 -4.51
C THR A 749 -6.38 -0.29 -5.83
N ALA A 750 -7.29 0.64 -6.14
CA ALA A 750 -7.16 1.52 -7.31
C ALA A 750 -6.05 2.58 -7.13
N ALA A 751 -5.91 3.14 -5.92
CA ALA A 751 -4.92 4.17 -5.60
C ALA A 751 -3.49 3.60 -5.44
N TYR A 752 -3.37 2.35 -4.98
CA TYR A 752 -2.08 1.80 -4.54
C TYR A 752 -1.54 0.61 -5.37
N GLY A 753 -2.09 0.35 -6.58
CA GLY A 753 -1.43 -0.54 -7.56
C GLY A 753 -2.04 -1.93 -7.79
N ASN A 754 -3.37 -2.01 -7.67
CA ASN A 754 -4.31 -2.97 -8.29
C ASN A 754 -4.59 -4.34 -7.59
N PRO A 755 -5.88 -4.71 -7.40
CA PRO A 755 -6.33 -5.96 -6.80
C PRO A 755 -6.38 -7.07 -7.86
N TYR A 756 -6.22 -8.32 -7.42
CA TYR A 756 -6.41 -9.53 -8.23
C TYR A 756 -5.40 -9.75 -9.37
N VAL A 757 -4.14 -10.03 -9.03
CA VAL A 757 -3.48 -11.17 -9.70
C VAL A 757 -3.78 -12.40 -8.85
N VAL A 758 -5.02 -12.89 -8.96
CA VAL A 758 -5.29 -14.30 -8.66
C VAL A 758 -4.70 -15.04 -9.85
N THR A 759 -3.51 -15.59 -9.64
CA THR A 759 -2.97 -16.66 -10.48
C THR A 759 -3.97 -17.79 -10.60
#